data_AF-A0A4Y7Q2J4-F1
#
_entry.id   AF-A0A4Y7Q2J4-F1
#
_cell.length_a   1.000
_cell.length_b   1.000
_cell.length_c   1.000
_cell.angle_alpha   90.00
_cell.angle_beta   90.00
_cell.angle_gamma   90.00
#
_symmetry.space_group_name_H-M   'P 1'
#
loop_
_entity.id
_entity.type
_entity.pdbx_description
1 polymer ?
#
loop_
_entity_poly.entity_id
_entity_poly.type
_entity_poly.pdbx_seq_one_letter_code
_entity_poly.pdbx_strand_id
1 'polypeptide(L)'
;MTASFVLESDESDHNAMLFTCRHNEDGMLHNLARQGQSVLTRRELLLIFGLLVVLIFVFQNGAVVFSPPSVTLDDVGETGMRNRFSGPHLRDPWLTWSDTPPETTLVAHAPGWTMFDRLYILNGTLYVVSFNRTSFPELRLMYSTGRNLKNGKEEASKRLPTDKEIRIISPVEARRLFGTSATRIDGPNWLVNDPKQFINHYYHWTAELLFGLWRAYSSLDPYITPDGATSLPPPRRLLFTHIGCMEWRDYASMNEWVLRGAFPSISMEFSNDWADRAKMARPFVFDRVLIADRLAALHGATFRRTERTASEALALPGSPHWWFSVRNNVLEFSGLAPEWVLEPDPGAIATRQKFVITYISRQGWSRRKLRESDHEELVRQLMHLKERYGYEVNVVEMEKLTRAEQLQLSGRTTIMMGVHGNGLTSLVWMRPTPLSTVIEFFYPQGWAFDYEYAARALGMVHYGVWNNITFTRPNVPERHNYVDGFQGNEIPIDGLMVADLNNVEVTNGARGVIVALGVNVRVWLRALWKLVRLENGRYIIQAAAQSDIYACLTPNCAIGSVIVTGSTANDWVVKETRVKEEFAISHVQHQLYWGFDADALGTTWLEALPRPVQLRIQRNKKINNLRLSDDGTDIVIQVPRFLGPTLNVQSDFSLRNDEFTDGGAREFLAVLKLLPHQSNSHLAKFEEVSVNDLIHDNGSY
;
A
#
# COMPACT_ATOMS: atom_id res chain seq x y z
N MET A 1 31.28 -0.08 27.96
CA MET A 1 32.46 0.61 27.41
C MET A 1 32.00 1.97 26.90
N THR A 2 32.22 3.00 27.71
CA THR A 2 32.11 4.40 27.31
C THR A 2 33.53 4.89 27.14
N ALA A 3 33.96 5.08 25.89
CA ALA A 3 35.21 5.73 25.58
C ALA A 3 34.91 7.23 25.36
N SER A 4 35.37 8.06 26.28
CA SER A 4 35.37 9.51 26.13
C SER A 4 36.72 9.92 25.56
N PHE A 5 36.73 10.51 24.37
CA PHE A 5 37.91 11.12 23.77
C PHE A 5 37.79 12.64 23.96
N VAL A 6 38.76 13.24 24.65
CA VAL A 6 38.94 14.69 24.73
C VAL A 6 40.16 15.02 23.86
N LEU A 7 39.96 15.88 22.87
CA LEU A 7 41.00 16.48 22.05
C LEU A 7 41.13 17.94 22.48
N GLU A 8 42.27 18.30 23.05
CA GLU A 8 42.72 19.68 23.19
C GLU A 8 43.92 19.88 22.26
N SER A 9 43.92 21.02 21.58
CA SER A 9 44.93 21.48 20.65
C SER A 9 46.17 21.99 21.37
N ASP A 10 47.35 21.67 20.87
CA ASP A 10 48.40 22.70 20.82
C ASP A 10 49.35 22.49 19.63
N GLU A 11 49.69 23.61 18.99
CA GLU A 11 50.65 23.72 17.90
C GLU A 11 52.07 23.72 18.50
N SER A 12 52.92 22.77 18.09
CA SER A 12 54.29 23.04 17.60
C SER A 12 55.16 21.78 17.62
N ASP A 13 56.09 21.78 16.68
CA ASP A 13 56.88 20.70 16.11
C ASP A 13 57.60 19.67 17.02
N HIS A 14 57.69 18.47 16.43
CA HIS A 14 58.72 17.42 16.53
C HIS A 14 58.55 16.22 17.49
N ASN A 15 58.59 15.06 16.82
CA ASN A 15 59.04 13.71 17.24
C ASN A 15 58.01 12.68 17.74
N ALA A 16 58.14 11.50 17.13
CA ALA A 16 57.35 10.29 17.31
C ALA A 16 57.34 9.73 18.74
N MET A 17 56.25 9.03 19.12
CA MET A 17 56.23 7.87 20.05
C MET A 17 54.84 7.19 19.98
N LEU A 18 54.69 5.95 19.51
CA LEU A 18 54.86 4.65 20.20
C LEU A 18 53.97 4.47 21.45
N PHE A 19 52.89 3.69 21.31
CA PHE A 19 52.11 3.16 22.43
C PHE A 19 52.47 1.69 22.68
N THR A 20 53.03 1.40 23.85
CA THR A 20 53.22 0.03 24.37
C THR A 20 52.31 -0.16 25.58
N CYS A 21 51.64 -1.32 25.66
CA CYS A 21 50.85 -1.71 26.82
C CYS A 21 51.66 -2.74 27.63
N ARG A 22 52.06 -2.38 28.85
CA ARG A 22 52.68 -3.27 29.84
C ARG A 22 51.63 -3.74 30.83
N HIS A 23 51.59 -5.06 31.03
CA HIS A 23 50.95 -5.71 32.18
C HIS A 23 51.70 -5.37 33.47
N ASN A 24 50.95 -5.16 34.55
CA ASN A 24 51.48 -5.29 35.91
C ASN A 24 50.41 -5.99 36.76
N GLU A 25 50.78 -7.16 37.27
CA GLU A 25 50.10 -7.90 38.31
C GLU A 25 50.38 -7.28 39.69
N ASP A 26 49.59 -7.71 40.68
CA ASP A 26 49.74 -7.51 42.13
C ASP A 26 49.15 -6.24 42.76
N GLY A 27 47.97 -6.42 43.36
CA GLY A 27 47.46 -5.53 44.39
C GLY A 27 45.97 -5.68 44.70
N MET A 28 45.59 -6.73 45.45
CA MET A 28 44.46 -6.84 46.39
C MET A 28 43.71 -8.18 46.34
N LEU A 29 44.42 -9.24 46.74
CA LEU A 29 43.84 -10.36 47.47
C LEU A 29 43.47 -9.88 48.88
N HIS A 30 42.31 -9.27 49.06
CA HIS A 30 41.57 -9.18 50.32
C HIS A 30 40.24 -8.46 50.04
N ASN A 31 39.22 -9.19 49.56
CA ASN A 31 37.78 -8.91 49.80
C ASN A 31 36.79 -9.77 48.98
N LEU A 32 37.12 -11.03 48.64
CA LEU A 32 36.15 -11.94 48.02
C LEU A 32 36.06 -13.31 48.71
N ALA A 33 36.09 -13.30 50.05
CA ALA A 33 35.69 -14.44 50.86
C ALA A 33 34.37 -14.09 51.59
N ARG A 34 33.27 -14.00 50.83
CA ARG A 34 31.86 -14.14 51.30
C ARG A 34 30.89 -13.92 50.13
N GLN A 35 30.61 -14.97 49.36
CA GLN A 35 29.27 -15.27 48.82
C GLN A 35 29.27 -16.59 48.03
N GLY A 36 28.59 -17.60 48.61
CA GLY A 36 27.91 -18.72 47.94
C GLY A 36 28.65 -19.53 46.86
N GLN A 37 29.37 -20.58 47.27
CA GLN A 37 29.56 -21.75 46.40
C GLN A 37 28.21 -22.47 46.24
N SER A 38 27.61 -22.46 45.04
CA SER A 38 26.62 -23.46 44.67
C SER A 38 27.36 -24.71 44.20
N VAL A 39 27.27 -25.78 45.00
CA VAL A 39 27.78 -27.10 44.61
C VAL A 39 26.79 -27.69 43.60
N LEU A 40 27.25 -27.96 42.38
CA LEU A 40 26.47 -28.64 41.34
C LEU A 40 25.87 -29.92 41.90
N THR A 41 24.55 -30.02 41.85
CA THR A 41 23.83 -31.18 42.35
C THR A 41 24.08 -32.39 41.45
N ARG A 42 24.01 -33.61 42.00
CA ARG A 42 24.14 -34.86 41.21
C ARG A 42 23.24 -34.89 39.96
N ARG A 43 22.10 -34.21 40.01
CA ARG A 43 21.16 -34.10 38.90
C ARG A 43 21.69 -33.21 37.76
N GLU A 44 22.37 -32.11 38.09
CA GLU A 44 22.98 -31.21 37.11
C GLU A 44 24.21 -31.86 36.46
N LEU A 45 25.00 -32.61 37.23
CA LEU A 45 26.11 -33.41 36.67
C LEU A 45 25.61 -34.52 35.74
N LEU A 46 24.49 -35.19 36.06
CA LEU A 46 23.88 -36.18 35.18
C LEU A 46 23.31 -35.56 33.89
N LEU A 47 22.76 -34.35 33.96
CA LEU A 47 22.26 -33.63 32.78
C LEU A 47 23.40 -33.17 31.87
N ILE A 48 24.48 -32.63 32.45
CA ILE A 48 25.66 -32.24 31.68
C ILE A 48 26.32 -33.46 31.04
N PHE A 49 26.44 -34.57 31.78
CA PHE A 49 26.99 -35.81 31.25
C PHE A 49 26.10 -36.42 30.16
N GLY A 50 24.77 -36.39 30.34
CA GLY A 50 23.80 -36.81 29.33
C GLY A 50 23.88 -35.97 28.05
N LEU A 51 24.00 -34.65 28.18
CA LEU A 51 24.16 -33.73 27.04
C LEU A 51 25.47 -33.99 26.28
N LEU A 52 26.55 -34.27 27.02
CA LEU A 52 27.85 -34.60 26.45
C LEU A 52 27.82 -35.94 25.70
N VAL A 53 27.14 -36.96 26.23
CA VAL A 53 26.96 -38.26 25.56
C VAL A 53 26.12 -38.11 24.30
N VAL A 54 25.06 -37.30 24.31
CA VAL A 54 24.24 -37.01 23.12
C VAL A 54 25.06 -36.28 22.06
N LEU A 55 25.85 -35.27 22.45
CA LEU A 55 26.74 -34.56 21.52
C LEU A 55 27.78 -35.50 20.92
N ILE A 56 28.44 -36.34 21.73
CA ILE A 56 29.41 -37.32 21.24
C ILE A 56 28.73 -38.33 20.31
N PHE A 57 27.50 -38.77 20.61
CA PHE A 57 26.76 -39.69 19.74
C PHE A 57 26.37 -39.06 18.40
N VAL A 58 26.01 -37.77 18.38
CA VAL A 58 25.70 -36.99 17.17
C VAL A 58 26.97 -36.72 16.34
N PHE A 59 28.12 -36.51 16.98
CA PHE A 59 29.39 -36.26 16.29
C PHE A 59 30.12 -37.55 15.85
N GLN A 60 29.93 -38.69 16.54
CA GLN A 60 30.54 -39.98 16.18
C GLN A 60 29.71 -40.79 15.19
N ASN A 61 28.37 -40.67 15.19
CA ASN A 61 27.52 -41.19 14.12
C ASN A 61 27.32 -40.11 13.07
N GLY A 62 28.44 -39.76 12.41
CA GLY A 62 28.59 -38.63 11.51
C GLY A 62 27.32 -38.25 10.76
N ALA A 63 27.07 -36.95 10.72
CA ALA A 63 26.09 -36.31 9.87
C ALA A 63 25.88 -37.12 8.58
N VAL A 64 24.76 -37.83 8.53
CA VAL A 64 24.15 -38.20 7.25
C VAL A 64 23.73 -36.87 6.65
N VAL A 65 24.68 -36.25 5.97
CA VAL A 65 24.42 -35.26 4.94
C VAL A 65 23.61 -36.02 3.91
N PHE A 66 22.29 -35.90 3.99
CA PHE A 66 21.43 -36.14 2.84
C PHE A 66 21.81 -35.07 1.81
N SER A 67 22.82 -35.36 1.00
CA SER A 67 22.84 -34.85 -0.37
C SER A 67 21.61 -35.45 -1.03
N PRO A 68 20.61 -34.65 -1.46
CA PRO A 68 19.59 -35.18 -2.35
C PRO A 68 20.33 -35.74 -3.57
N PRO A 69 19.96 -36.92 -4.09
CA PRO A 69 20.48 -37.35 -5.38
C PRO A 69 20.20 -36.24 -6.38
N SER A 70 21.18 -35.95 -7.23
CA SER A 70 21.00 -35.15 -8.43
C SER A 70 19.77 -35.66 -9.17
N VAL A 71 18.65 -34.96 -9.02
CA VAL A 71 17.46 -35.19 -9.83
C VAL A 71 17.86 -34.76 -11.23
N THR A 72 18.16 -35.76 -12.07
CA THR A 72 18.07 -35.63 -13.52
C THR A 72 16.73 -34.98 -13.82
N LEU A 73 16.80 -33.78 -14.39
CA LEU A 73 15.69 -32.88 -14.60
C LEU A 73 14.93 -33.31 -15.87
N ASP A 74 14.49 -34.56 -15.88
CA ASP A 74 13.57 -35.13 -16.85
C ASP A 74 12.48 -35.86 -16.04
N ASP A 75 11.22 -35.52 -16.32
CA ASP A 75 9.98 -36.09 -15.74
C ASP A 75 9.52 -35.64 -14.34
N VAL A 76 8.97 -34.42 -14.26
CA VAL A 76 7.78 -34.14 -13.43
C VAL A 76 6.80 -33.28 -14.24
N GLY A 77 5.56 -33.77 -14.30
CA GLY A 77 4.55 -33.43 -15.29
C GLY A 77 3.98 -32.02 -15.29
N GLU A 78 3.36 -31.74 -16.43
CA GLU A 78 2.63 -30.54 -16.80
C GLU A 78 1.51 -30.20 -15.81
N THR A 79 1.66 -29.10 -15.07
CA THR A 79 0.58 -28.15 -14.67
C THR A 79 1.15 -27.08 -13.73
N GLY A 80 1.95 -26.17 -14.28
CA GLY A 80 2.42 -24.97 -13.60
C GLY A 80 2.83 -23.94 -14.63
N MET A 81 2.40 -22.68 -14.48
CA MET A 81 2.75 -21.60 -15.40
C MET A 81 4.27 -21.57 -15.61
N ARG A 82 4.72 -21.99 -16.80
CA ARG A 82 6.13 -21.98 -17.19
C ARG A 82 6.66 -20.56 -17.11
N ASN A 83 7.57 -20.35 -16.16
CA ASN A 83 8.47 -19.20 -16.16
C ASN A 83 9.28 -19.23 -17.47
N ARG A 84 8.87 -18.45 -18.48
CA ARG A 84 9.53 -18.37 -19.81
C ARG A 84 10.83 -17.55 -19.79
N PHE A 85 11.28 -17.12 -18.63
CA PHE A 85 12.58 -16.47 -18.45
C PHE A 85 13.63 -17.49 -18.00
N SER A 86 13.77 -18.58 -18.76
CA SER A 86 14.94 -19.46 -18.67
C SER A 86 16.21 -18.65 -19.02
N GLY A 87 17.32 -18.93 -18.34
CA GLY A 87 18.60 -18.20 -18.36
C GLY A 87 19.28 -17.98 -19.73
N PRO A 88 20.56 -17.59 -19.77
CA PRO A 88 21.21 -16.98 -20.92
C PRO A 88 21.57 -18.02 -22.01
N HIS A 89 20.58 -18.70 -22.56
CA HIS A 89 20.71 -19.21 -23.91
C HIS A 89 20.64 -18.00 -24.85
N LEU A 90 21.68 -17.82 -25.67
CA LEU A 90 21.69 -16.90 -26.79
C LEU A 90 20.43 -17.17 -27.61
N ARG A 91 19.39 -16.37 -27.38
CA ARG A 91 18.17 -16.46 -28.18
C ARG A 91 18.52 -16.02 -29.58
N ASP A 92 18.04 -16.78 -30.57
CA ASP A 92 18.18 -16.41 -31.97
C ASP A 92 17.76 -14.94 -32.13
N PRO A 93 18.60 -14.06 -32.70
CA PRO A 93 18.25 -12.66 -32.94
C PRO A 93 17.07 -12.50 -33.91
N TRP A 94 16.68 -13.58 -34.60
CA TRP A 94 15.56 -13.63 -35.51
C TRP A 94 14.46 -14.54 -34.95
N LEU A 95 13.21 -14.18 -35.21
CA LEU A 95 12.06 -15.07 -35.11
C LEU A 95 11.69 -15.46 -36.54
N THR A 96 11.85 -16.73 -36.90
CA THR A 96 11.54 -17.24 -38.25
C THR A 96 10.32 -18.15 -38.23
N TRP A 97 9.58 -18.23 -39.33
CA TRP A 97 8.43 -19.12 -39.49
C TRP A 97 8.31 -19.66 -40.93
N SER A 98 7.87 -20.91 -41.06
CA SER A 98 7.60 -21.56 -42.35
C SER A 98 6.36 -20.99 -43.02
N ASP A 99 5.24 -20.97 -42.29
CA ASP A 99 3.92 -20.64 -42.84
C ASP A 99 3.48 -19.23 -42.43
N THR A 100 3.05 -19.05 -41.18
CA THR A 100 2.58 -17.75 -40.66
C THR A 100 3.36 -17.33 -39.41
N PRO A 101 3.52 -16.02 -39.17
CA PRO A 101 4.09 -15.52 -37.94
C PRO A 101 3.31 -16.03 -36.72
N PRO A 102 3.98 -16.36 -35.60
CA PRO A 102 3.31 -16.71 -34.36
C PRO A 102 2.36 -15.60 -33.87
N GLU A 103 1.21 -15.98 -33.33
CA GLU A 103 0.22 -15.00 -32.82
C GLU A 103 0.74 -14.20 -31.62
N THR A 104 0.32 -12.94 -31.55
CA THR A 104 0.46 -12.07 -30.39
C THR A 104 -0.40 -12.61 -29.26
N THR A 105 0.11 -12.59 -28.03
CA THR A 105 -0.65 -13.00 -26.85
C THR A 105 -0.83 -11.82 -25.92
N LEU A 106 -2.08 -11.55 -25.52
CA LEU A 106 -2.38 -10.60 -24.46
C LEU A 106 -2.03 -11.23 -23.10
N VAL A 107 -1.09 -10.63 -22.38
CA VAL A 107 -0.61 -11.13 -21.09
C VAL A 107 -1.40 -10.52 -19.93
N ALA A 108 -1.56 -9.21 -19.95
CA ALA A 108 -2.33 -8.45 -18.97
C ALA A 108 -2.82 -7.14 -19.57
N HIS A 109 -3.94 -6.62 -19.09
CA HIS A 109 -4.51 -5.38 -19.57
C HIS A 109 -5.22 -4.59 -18.48
N ALA A 110 -4.89 -3.32 -18.41
CA ALA A 110 -5.76 -2.25 -17.94
C ALA A 110 -5.71 -1.09 -18.97
N PRO A 111 -6.70 -0.20 -19.02
CA PRO A 111 -6.67 0.94 -19.93
C PRO A 111 -5.37 1.75 -19.83
N GLY A 112 -4.66 1.89 -20.95
CA GLY A 112 -3.34 2.54 -21.03
C GLY A 112 -2.14 1.73 -20.51
N TRP A 113 -2.37 0.52 -20.01
CA TRP A 113 -1.35 -0.39 -19.47
C TRP A 113 -1.56 -1.79 -20.04
N THR A 114 -0.95 -2.08 -21.20
CA THR A 114 -1.21 -3.33 -21.91
C THR A 114 0.08 -4.10 -22.15
N MET A 115 0.09 -5.37 -21.74
CA MET A 115 1.24 -6.25 -21.88
C MET A 115 0.99 -7.32 -22.92
N PHE A 116 1.93 -7.46 -23.85
CA PHE A 116 1.89 -8.42 -24.93
C PHE A 116 3.16 -9.29 -24.95
N ASP A 117 2.98 -10.55 -25.31
CA ASP A 117 4.05 -11.36 -25.89
C ASP A 117 3.90 -11.32 -27.42
N ARG A 118 5.02 -11.19 -28.14
CA ARG A 118 5.07 -11.20 -29.61
C ARG A 118 4.24 -10.10 -30.25
N LEU A 119 4.45 -8.86 -29.82
CA LEU A 119 3.93 -7.68 -30.51
C LEU A 119 4.89 -7.28 -31.64
N TYR A 120 4.36 -7.14 -32.85
CA TYR A 120 5.16 -6.84 -34.04
C TYR A 120 5.20 -5.34 -34.34
N ILE A 121 6.27 -4.89 -34.98
CA ILE A 121 6.44 -3.50 -35.45
C ILE A 121 6.87 -3.54 -36.91
N LEU A 122 6.23 -2.74 -37.76
CA LEU A 122 6.68 -2.48 -39.11
C LEU A 122 6.34 -1.03 -39.49
N ASN A 123 7.30 -0.30 -40.06
CA ASN A 123 7.12 1.09 -40.51
C ASN A 123 6.59 2.06 -39.42
N GLY A 124 6.90 1.79 -38.15
CA GLY A 124 6.43 2.59 -37.01
C GLY A 124 5.02 2.26 -36.52
N THR A 125 4.33 1.29 -37.15
CA THR A 125 3.02 0.80 -36.74
C THR A 125 3.17 -0.47 -35.89
N LEU A 126 2.40 -0.56 -34.80
CA LEU A 126 2.26 -1.77 -33.98
C LEU A 126 1.26 -2.74 -34.61
N TYR A 127 1.58 -4.04 -34.60
CA TYR A 127 0.72 -5.08 -35.14
C TYR A 127 0.48 -6.18 -34.11
N VAL A 128 -0.79 -6.36 -33.76
CA VAL A 128 -1.30 -7.51 -33.04
C VAL A 128 -1.69 -8.56 -34.07
N VAL A 129 -0.99 -9.68 -34.09
CA VAL A 129 -1.25 -10.78 -35.03
C VAL A 129 -2.18 -11.77 -34.35
N SER A 130 -3.42 -11.89 -34.82
CA SER A 130 -4.35 -12.90 -34.33
C SER A 130 -5.49 -13.22 -35.30
N PHE A 131 -6.01 -14.45 -35.24
CA PHE A 131 -7.26 -14.81 -35.93
C PHE A 131 -8.51 -14.26 -35.25
N ASN A 132 -8.44 -13.94 -33.95
CA ASN A 132 -9.60 -13.57 -33.16
C ASN A 132 -9.48 -12.14 -32.60
N ARG A 133 -10.00 -11.16 -33.33
CA ARG A 133 -10.02 -9.75 -32.91
C ARG A 133 -10.74 -9.54 -31.57
N THR A 134 -11.79 -10.31 -31.26
CA THR A 134 -12.59 -10.10 -30.03
C THR A 134 -11.89 -10.59 -28.76
N SER A 135 -10.77 -11.32 -28.91
CA SER A 135 -9.92 -11.70 -27.76
C SER A 135 -9.07 -10.55 -27.22
N PHE A 136 -9.06 -9.40 -27.90
CA PHE A 136 -8.32 -8.21 -27.49
C PHE A 136 -9.27 -7.07 -27.09
N PRO A 137 -8.87 -6.23 -26.12
CA PRO A 137 -9.56 -4.98 -25.82
C PRO A 137 -9.69 -4.08 -27.04
N GLU A 138 -10.60 -3.12 -26.96
CA GLU A 138 -10.68 -2.06 -27.97
C GLU A 138 -9.34 -1.31 -28.07
N LEU A 139 -8.89 -1.00 -29.29
CA LEU A 139 -7.60 -0.33 -29.53
C LEU A 139 -7.44 0.97 -28.71
N ARG A 140 -8.52 1.74 -28.54
CA ARG A 140 -8.52 2.99 -27.74
C ARG A 140 -8.19 2.80 -26.26
N LEU A 141 -8.33 1.58 -25.75
CA LEU A 141 -7.95 1.24 -24.37
C LEU A 141 -6.49 0.80 -24.28
N MET A 142 -5.84 0.48 -25.40
CA MET A 142 -4.47 -0.05 -25.42
C MET A 142 -3.44 0.96 -25.92
N TYR A 143 -3.82 1.82 -26.86
CA TYR A 143 -2.90 2.75 -27.54
C TYR A 143 -3.61 4.00 -28.08
N SER A 144 -2.83 5.00 -28.48
CA SER A 144 -3.29 6.30 -28.97
C SER A 144 -2.34 6.89 -30.02
N THR A 145 -2.67 8.08 -30.52
CA THR A 145 -1.79 8.86 -31.40
C THR A 145 -0.63 9.58 -30.69
N GLY A 146 -0.52 9.46 -29.36
CA GLY A 146 0.57 10.07 -28.57
C GLY A 146 0.61 11.60 -28.63
N ARG A 147 -0.50 12.25 -28.99
CA ARG A 147 -0.60 13.71 -29.10
C ARG A 147 -0.67 14.40 -27.74
N ASN A 148 -0.23 15.66 -27.67
CA ASN A 148 -0.45 16.50 -26.49
C ASN A 148 -1.94 16.55 -26.11
N LEU A 149 -2.22 16.48 -24.81
CA LEU A 149 -3.56 16.60 -24.26
C LEU A 149 -4.01 18.06 -24.38
N LYS A 150 -4.98 18.28 -25.27
CA LYS A 150 -5.70 19.56 -25.44
C LYS A 150 -7.19 19.34 -25.16
N ASN A 151 -7.82 20.36 -24.59
CA ASN A 151 -9.25 20.34 -24.29
C ASN A 151 -10.09 20.47 -25.56
N GLY A 152 -11.31 19.92 -25.53
CA GLY A 152 -12.29 19.99 -26.63
C GLY A 152 -12.62 18.63 -27.26
N LYS A 153 -13.85 18.49 -27.76
CA LYS A 153 -14.35 17.24 -28.37
C LYS A 153 -13.57 16.85 -29.62
N GLU A 154 -13.22 17.81 -30.46
CA GLU A 154 -12.45 17.57 -31.68
C GLU A 154 -11.04 17.03 -31.37
N GLU A 155 -10.35 17.65 -30.41
CA GLU A 155 -9.04 17.20 -29.93
C GLU A 155 -9.12 15.83 -29.23
N ALA A 156 -10.28 15.47 -28.66
CA ALA A 156 -10.50 14.12 -28.15
C ALA A 156 -10.51 13.06 -29.25
N SER A 157 -11.19 13.30 -30.37
CA SER A 157 -11.24 12.34 -31.47
C SER A 157 -9.88 12.15 -32.14
N LYS A 158 -9.06 13.21 -32.24
CA LYS A 158 -7.70 13.14 -32.82
C LYS A 158 -6.72 12.27 -32.02
N ARG A 159 -7.06 11.92 -30.78
CA ARG A 159 -6.24 11.08 -29.89
C ARG A 159 -6.49 9.59 -30.10
N LEU A 160 -7.62 9.22 -30.69
CA LEU A 160 -7.95 7.81 -30.93
C LEU A 160 -6.95 7.19 -31.92
N PRO A 161 -6.49 5.95 -31.66
CA PRO A 161 -5.56 5.28 -32.54
C PRO A 161 -6.19 5.02 -33.90
N THR A 162 -5.38 5.10 -34.95
CA THR A 162 -5.73 4.69 -36.31
C THR A 162 -4.84 3.53 -36.75
N ASP A 163 -5.09 3.04 -37.97
CA ASP A 163 -4.24 2.01 -38.59
C ASP A 163 -2.77 2.45 -38.78
N LYS A 164 -2.45 3.75 -38.60
CA LYS A 164 -1.07 4.25 -38.60
C LYS A 164 -0.32 3.88 -37.31
N GLU A 165 -1.03 3.82 -36.19
CA GLU A 165 -0.43 3.59 -34.88
C GLU A 165 -0.46 2.11 -34.49
N ILE A 166 -1.63 1.47 -34.59
CA ILE A 166 -1.82 0.07 -34.18
C ILE A 166 -2.89 -0.63 -35.01
N ARG A 167 -2.63 -1.89 -35.39
CA ARG A 167 -3.55 -2.73 -36.17
C ARG A 167 -3.67 -4.13 -35.57
N ILE A 168 -4.87 -4.71 -35.65
CA ILE A 168 -5.08 -6.15 -35.43
C ILE A 168 -5.22 -6.81 -36.80
N ILE A 169 -4.33 -7.74 -37.14
CA ILE A 169 -4.27 -8.39 -38.45
C ILE A 169 -4.24 -9.91 -38.32
N SER A 170 -4.70 -10.62 -39.35
CA SER A 170 -4.62 -12.09 -39.39
C SER A 170 -3.17 -12.57 -39.58
N PRO A 171 -2.81 -13.79 -39.13
CA PRO A 171 -1.50 -14.39 -39.42
C PRO A 171 -1.18 -14.50 -40.92
N VAL A 172 -2.19 -14.67 -41.77
CA VAL A 172 -2.02 -14.71 -43.24
C VAL A 172 -1.65 -13.33 -43.78
N GLU A 173 -2.30 -12.26 -43.30
CA GLU A 173 -1.94 -10.90 -43.67
C GLU A 173 -0.55 -10.53 -43.12
N ALA A 174 -0.26 -10.92 -41.88
CA ALA A 174 1.04 -10.74 -41.25
C ALA A 174 2.16 -11.43 -42.05
N ARG A 175 1.92 -12.64 -42.57
CA ARG A 175 2.86 -13.32 -43.48
C ARG A 175 3.15 -12.51 -44.74
N ARG A 176 2.13 -11.89 -45.35
CA ARG A 176 2.30 -11.05 -46.55
C ARG A 176 3.11 -9.78 -46.24
N LEU A 177 2.93 -9.19 -45.06
CA LEU A 177 3.61 -7.97 -44.65
C LEU A 177 5.04 -8.21 -44.16
N PHE A 178 5.25 -9.25 -43.37
CA PHE A 178 6.52 -9.49 -42.65
C PHE A 178 7.44 -10.47 -43.38
N GLY A 179 6.93 -11.23 -44.35
CA GLY A 179 7.68 -12.31 -44.98
C GLY A 179 7.89 -13.48 -44.02
N THR A 180 9.10 -14.02 -43.95
CA THR A 180 9.44 -15.26 -43.23
C THR A 180 10.06 -15.06 -41.87
N SER A 181 10.36 -13.82 -41.48
CA SER A 181 11.08 -13.55 -40.23
C SER A 181 10.87 -12.13 -39.71
N ALA A 182 11.06 -11.94 -38.41
CA ALA A 182 11.19 -10.63 -37.77
C ALA A 182 12.42 -10.57 -36.87
N THR A 183 13.05 -9.40 -36.78
CA THR A 183 14.16 -9.16 -35.85
C THR A 183 13.61 -9.08 -34.43
N ARG A 184 14.18 -9.83 -33.49
CA ARG A 184 13.69 -9.88 -32.11
C ARG A 184 14.22 -8.73 -31.27
N ILE A 185 13.34 -8.19 -30.45
CA ILE A 185 13.65 -7.29 -29.34
C ILE A 185 13.41 -8.10 -28.07
N ASP A 186 14.50 -8.61 -27.50
CA ASP A 186 14.51 -9.60 -26.42
C ASP A 186 14.17 -9.02 -25.05
N GLY A 187 13.78 -9.89 -24.12
CA GLY A 187 13.54 -9.57 -22.71
C GLY A 187 12.26 -8.76 -22.44
N PRO A 188 12.07 -8.31 -21.20
CA PRO A 188 10.99 -7.39 -20.86
C PRO A 188 11.31 -5.97 -21.35
N ASN A 189 10.43 -5.44 -22.20
CA ASN A 189 10.56 -4.08 -22.74
C ASN A 189 9.39 -3.22 -22.26
N TRP A 190 9.65 -1.96 -21.96
CA TRP A 190 8.62 -0.97 -21.63
C TRP A 190 8.55 0.05 -22.76
N LEU A 191 7.40 0.18 -23.41
CA LEU A 191 7.16 1.12 -24.51
C LEU A 191 6.25 2.24 -24.02
N VAL A 192 6.75 3.47 -23.99
CA VAL A 192 6.02 4.65 -23.54
C VAL A 192 5.61 5.48 -24.75
N ASN A 193 4.30 5.64 -24.92
CA ASN A 193 3.68 6.42 -26.00
C ASN A 193 3.24 7.83 -25.55
N ASP A 194 3.61 8.23 -24.34
CA ASP A 194 3.27 9.54 -23.80
C ASP A 194 3.98 10.68 -24.55
N PRO A 195 3.30 11.82 -24.76
CA PRO A 195 3.95 13.03 -25.25
C PRO A 195 4.80 13.71 -24.18
N LYS A 196 5.65 14.65 -24.60
CA LYS A 196 6.54 15.43 -23.72
C LYS A 196 5.82 16.19 -22.61
N GLN A 197 4.55 16.56 -22.81
CA GLN A 197 3.78 17.48 -21.98
C GLN A 197 3.89 17.24 -20.45
N PHE A 198 4.07 15.98 -20.01
CA PHE A 198 4.11 15.63 -18.58
C PHE A 198 5.43 14.98 -18.13
N ILE A 199 6.17 14.31 -19.03
CA ILE A 199 7.27 13.40 -18.68
C ILE A 199 8.45 14.11 -18.00
N ASN A 200 8.72 15.37 -18.35
CA ASN A 200 9.86 16.16 -17.84
C ASN A 200 9.69 16.66 -16.40
N HIS A 201 8.84 16.00 -15.62
CA HIS A 201 8.43 16.46 -14.30
C HIS A 201 8.42 15.30 -13.31
N TYR A 202 9.15 15.47 -12.20
CA TYR A 202 9.43 14.41 -11.22
C TYR A 202 8.19 13.64 -10.76
N TYR A 203 7.09 14.34 -10.46
CA TYR A 203 5.83 13.71 -10.08
C TYR A 203 5.26 12.79 -11.17
N HIS A 204 5.09 13.30 -12.40
CA HIS A 204 4.50 12.54 -13.50
C HIS A 204 5.41 11.39 -13.95
N TRP A 205 6.72 11.57 -13.82
CA TRP A 205 7.68 10.50 -14.08
C TRP A 205 7.60 9.40 -13.02
N THR A 206 7.76 9.76 -11.74
CA THR A 206 7.96 8.78 -10.66
C THR A 206 6.64 8.23 -10.15
N ALA A 207 5.69 9.10 -9.81
CA ALA A 207 4.43 8.74 -9.15
C ALA A 207 3.28 8.44 -10.13
N GLU A 208 3.47 8.65 -11.43
CA GLU A 208 2.52 8.18 -12.46
C GLU A 208 3.16 7.16 -13.41
N LEU A 209 4.19 7.54 -14.18
CA LEU A 209 4.72 6.68 -15.24
C LEU A 209 5.45 5.44 -14.69
N LEU A 210 6.51 5.64 -13.89
CA LEU A 210 7.28 4.55 -13.29
C LEU A 210 6.41 3.74 -12.31
N PHE A 211 5.59 4.43 -11.52
CA PHE A 211 4.62 3.82 -10.61
C PHE A 211 3.68 2.86 -11.35
N GLY A 212 3.06 3.31 -12.45
CA GLY A 212 2.16 2.52 -13.26
C GLY A 212 2.86 1.41 -14.06
N LEU A 213 4.04 1.69 -14.64
CA LEU A 213 4.86 0.71 -15.35
C LEU A 213 5.21 -0.46 -14.44
N TRP A 214 5.76 -0.15 -13.26
CA TRP A 214 6.12 -1.17 -12.30
C TRP A 214 4.89 -1.88 -11.76
N ARG A 215 3.80 -1.16 -11.42
CA ARG A 215 2.58 -1.79 -10.93
C ARG A 215 1.97 -2.77 -11.93
N ALA A 216 1.96 -2.41 -13.22
CA ALA A 216 1.44 -3.26 -14.26
C ALA A 216 2.37 -4.46 -14.53
N TYR A 217 3.68 -4.27 -14.51
CA TYR A 217 4.65 -5.36 -14.70
C TYR A 217 4.69 -6.32 -13.51
N SER A 218 4.66 -5.80 -12.29
CA SER A 218 4.64 -6.56 -11.04
C SER A 218 3.37 -7.39 -10.86
N SER A 219 2.33 -7.16 -11.67
CA SER A 219 1.12 -8.01 -11.68
C SER A 219 1.40 -9.46 -12.08
N LEU A 220 2.55 -9.71 -12.72
CA LEU A 220 3.02 -11.04 -13.08
C LEU A 220 3.60 -11.82 -11.90
N ASP A 221 3.90 -11.16 -10.78
CA ASP A 221 4.43 -11.78 -9.57
C ASP A 221 3.58 -11.39 -8.35
N PRO A 222 2.58 -12.20 -8.00
CA PRO A 222 1.75 -11.93 -6.83
C PRO A 222 2.47 -12.23 -5.51
N TYR A 223 3.71 -12.76 -5.53
CA TYR A 223 4.44 -13.24 -4.37
C TYR A 223 5.63 -12.37 -3.99
N ILE A 224 5.70 -11.12 -4.48
CA ILE A 224 6.72 -10.15 -4.05
C ILE A 224 6.67 -10.03 -2.53
N THR A 225 7.80 -10.28 -1.90
CA THR A 225 7.95 -10.37 -0.44
C THR A 225 8.09 -8.98 0.20
N PRO A 226 7.92 -8.86 1.54
CA PRO A 226 8.05 -7.59 2.25
C PRO A 226 9.42 -6.92 2.17
N ASP A 227 10.49 -7.66 1.86
CA ASP A 227 11.83 -7.15 1.58
C ASP A 227 12.03 -6.76 0.10
N GLY A 228 10.98 -6.89 -0.72
CA GLY A 228 10.97 -6.49 -2.13
C GLY A 228 11.57 -7.52 -3.08
N ALA A 229 11.84 -8.75 -2.64
CA ALA A 229 12.32 -9.80 -3.53
C ALA A 229 11.22 -10.20 -4.53
N THR A 230 11.61 -10.34 -5.80
CA THR A 230 10.71 -10.70 -6.90
C THR A 230 11.39 -11.70 -7.83
N SER A 231 10.58 -12.57 -8.42
CA SER A 231 10.99 -13.50 -9.49
C SER A 231 11.06 -12.84 -10.87
N LEU A 232 10.57 -11.61 -11.01
CA LEU A 232 10.55 -10.92 -12.30
C LEU A 232 11.95 -10.42 -12.67
N PRO A 233 12.40 -10.66 -13.92
CA PRO A 233 13.62 -10.03 -14.40
C PRO A 233 13.40 -8.51 -14.54
N PRO A 234 14.43 -7.68 -14.28
CA PRO A 234 14.34 -6.25 -14.49
C PRO A 234 14.08 -5.92 -15.97
N PRO A 235 13.42 -4.78 -16.27
CA PRO A 235 13.22 -4.34 -17.65
C PRO A 235 14.57 -4.14 -18.34
N ARG A 236 14.70 -4.67 -19.56
CA ARG A 236 15.93 -4.49 -20.37
C ARG A 236 15.95 -3.14 -21.06
N ARG A 237 14.78 -2.68 -21.50
CA ARG A 237 14.64 -1.44 -22.28
C ARG A 237 13.43 -0.63 -21.84
N LEU A 238 13.61 0.68 -21.81
CA LEU A 238 12.56 1.68 -21.76
C LEU A 238 12.62 2.49 -23.06
N LEU A 239 11.61 2.35 -23.91
CA LEU A 239 11.52 2.92 -25.24
C LEU A 239 10.50 4.06 -25.26
N PHE A 240 10.84 5.19 -25.88
CA PHE A 240 9.92 6.31 -26.08
C PHE A 240 9.66 6.54 -27.58
N THR A 241 8.40 6.65 -27.96
CA THR A 241 8.02 6.91 -29.37
C THR A 241 8.02 8.41 -29.71
N HIS A 242 7.82 9.28 -28.72
CA HIS A 242 7.61 10.72 -28.92
C HIS A 242 8.59 11.63 -28.17
N ILE A 243 9.52 11.07 -27.39
CA ILE A 243 10.40 11.82 -26.49
C ILE A 243 11.84 11.71 -26.97
N GLY A 244 12.52 12.83 -27.11
CA GLY A 244 13.97 12.89 -27.34
C GLY A 244 14.79 12.63 -26.08
N CYS A 245 16.07 12.28 -26.26
CA CYS A 245 16.98 11.90 -25.17
C CYS A 245 17.20 12.95 -24.06
N MET A 246 16.92 14.23 -24.36
CA MET A 246 17.02 15.34 -23.43
C MET A 246 15.67 15.73 -22.81
N GLU A 247 14.56 15.22 -23.32
CA GLU A 247 13.22 15.74 -23.02
C GLU A 247 12.52 15.08 -21.84
N TRP A 248 13.05 13.94 -21.37
CA TRP A 248 12.53 13.23 -20.20
C TRP A 248 13.13 13.69 -18.88
N ARG A 249 14.20 14.48 -18.93
CA ARG A 249 14.95 14.95 -17.76
C ARG A 249 14.18 16.08 -17.08
N ASP A 250 14.01 15.99 -15.78
CA ASP A 250 13.42 17.08 -15.00
C ASP A 250 14.50 18.05 -14.52
N TYR A 251 14.08 19.26 -14.13
CA TYR A 251 15.02 20.32 -13.73
C TYR A 251 15.81 20.00 -12.45
N ALA A 252 15.33 19.08 -11.61
CA ALA A 252 16.02 18.65 -10.39
C ALA A 252 16.89 17.39 -10.62
N SER A 253 16.91 16.87 -11.85
CA SER A 253 17.60 15.64 -12.24
C SER A 253 17.23 14.44 -11.36
N MET A 254 15.97 14.37 -10.92
CA MET A 254 15.42 13.31 -10.09
C MET A 254 14.97 12.12 -10.94
N ASN A 255 14.42 12.35 -12.14
CA ASN A 255 13.98 11.31 -13.07
C ASN A 255 15.13 10.35 -13.36
N GLU A 256 16.31 10.91 -13.63
CA GLU A 256 17.49 10.13 -13.97
C GLU A 256 18.06 9.40 -12.77
N TRP A 257 18.07 10.06 -11.62
CA TRP A 257 18.53 9.46 -10.38
C TRP A 257 17.67 8.26 -9.97
N VAL A 258 16.35 8.43 -10.02
CA VAL A 258 15.37 7.40 -9.67
C VAL A 258 15.40 6.25 -10.66
N LEU A 259 15.42 6.51 -11.98
CA LEU A 259 15.45 5.43 -12.96
C LEU A 259 16.73 4.58 -12.83
N ARG A 260 17.89 5.23 -12.65
CA ARG A 260 19.18 4.55 -12.53
C ARG A 260 19.35 3.85 -11.19
N GLY A 261 18.76 4.38 -10.12
CA GLY A 261 18.68 3.69 -8.84
C GLY A 261 17.75 2.47 -8.88
N ALA A 262 16.59 2.58 -9.54
CA ALA A 262 15.63 1.49 -9.63
C ALA A 262 16.13 0.34 -10.53
N PHE A 263 16.69 0.66 -11.70
CA PHE A 263 17.14 -0.29 -12.70
C PHE A 263 18.51 0.12 -13.30
N PRO A 264 19.63 -0.19 -12.63
CA PRO A 264 20.95 0.26 -13.06
C PRO A 264 21.32 -0.15 -14.49
N SER A 265 20.91 -1.35 -14.92
CA SER A 265 21.23 -1.93 -16.23
C SER A 265 20.22 -1.61 -17.34
N ILE A 266 19.21 -0.76 -17.09
CA ILE A 266 18.19 -0.46 -18.10
C ILE A 266 18.78 0.34 -19.28
N SER A 267 18.50 -0.12 -20.50
CA SER A 267 18.79 0.65 -21.72
C SER A 267 17.61 1.56 -22.06
N MET A 268 17.90 2.71 -22.68
CA MET A 268 16.86 3.65 -23.09
C MET A 268 16.94 3.87 -24.60
N GLU A 269 15.78 3.82 -25.27
CA GLU A 269 15.61 4.19 -26.68
C GLU A 269 14.62 5.36 -26.77
N PHE A 270 14.86 6.30 -27.67
CA PHE A 270 14.10 7.54 -27.80
C PHE A 270 13.44 7.65 -29.19
N SER A 271 12.73 8.76 -29.43
CA SER A 271 11.96 8.96 -30.66
C SER A 271 12.78 8.83 -31.95
N ASN A 272 14.08 9.17 -31.91
CA ASN A 272 14.99 8.97 -33.05
C ASN A 272 15.25 7.48 -33.31
N ASP A 273 15.50 6.68 -32.27
CA ASP A 273 15.70 5.23 -32.40
C ASP A 273 14.43 4.55 -32.94
N TRP A 274 13.26 5.00 -32.47
CA TRP A 274 11.97 4.57 -33.00
C TRP A 274 11.81 4.92 -34.49
N ALA A 275 12.15 6.16 -34.86
CA ALA A 275 12.08 6.63 -36.24
C ALA A 275 13.04 5.87 -37.16
N ASP A 276 14.23 5.50 -36.67
CA ASP A 276 15.19 4.70 -37.42
C ASP A 276 14.65 3.29 -37.68
N ARG A 277 14.11 2.61 -36.64
CA ARG A 277 13.41 1.33 -36.82
C ARG A 277 12.26 1.42 -37.82
N ALA A 278 11.49 2.50 -37.77
CA ALA A 278 10.39 2.74 -38.71
C ALA A 278 10.88 2.88 -40.17
N LYS A 279 12.03 3.53 -40.40
CA LYS A 279 12.61 3.71 -41.74
C LYS A 279 13.28 2.46 -42.30
N MET A 280 13.67 1.51 -41.47
CA MET A 280 14.35 0.29 -41.92
C MET A 280 13.49 -0.60 -42.83
N ALA A 281 12.15 -0.42 -42.83
CA ALA A 281 11.22 -1.23 -43.61
C ALA A 281 11.40 -2.75 -43.36
N ARG A 282 11.77 -3.12 -42.14
CA ARG A 282 11.93 -4.49 -41.66
C ARG A 282 11.03 -4.75 -40.45
N PRO A 283 10.41 -5.94 -40.35
CA PRO A 283 9.59 -6.28 -39.20
C PRO A 283 10.47 -6.56 -37.98
N PHE A 284 10.06 -5.99 -36.84
CA PHE A 284 10.58 -6.32 -35.52
C PHE A 284 9.51 -7.01 -34.69
N VAL A 285 9.90 -7.76 -33.67
CA VAL A 285 8.97 -8.40 -32.73
C VAL A 285 9.51 -8.31 -31.31
N PHE A 286 8.69 -7.84 -30.37
CA PHE A 286 9.01 -7.89 -28.96
C PHE A 286 8.76 -9.30 -28.41
N ASP A 287 9.73 -9.87 -27.69
CA ASP A 287 9.49 -11.10 -26.91
C ASP A 287 8.37 -10.84 -25.88
N ARG A 288 8.52 -9.75 -25.12
CA ARG A 288 7.50 -9.18 -24.24
C ARG A 288 7.61 -7.67 -24.22
N VAL A 289 6.48 -6.99 -24.27
CA VAL A 289 6.40 -5.53 -24.12
C VAL A 289 5.23 -5.14 -23.23
N LEU A 290 5.47 -4.23 -22.29
CA LEU A 290 4.44 -3.47 -21.58
C LEU A 290 4.35 -2.09 -22.21
N ILE A 291 3.16 -1.75 -22.70
CA ILE A 291 2.85 -0.44 -23.25
C ILE A 291 2.27 0.44 -22.14
N ALA A 292 2.82 1.64 -21.99
CA ALA A 292 2.24 2.73 -21.22
C ALA A 292 1.76 3.84 -22.17
N ASP A 293 0.47 4.16 -22.09
CA ASP A 293 -0.16 5.19 -22.89
C ASP A 293 -1.19 5.97 -22.05
N ARG A 294 -0.83 7.18 -21.65
CA ARG A 294 -1.67 8.11 -20.89
C ARG A 294 -2.98 8.38 -21.58
N LEU A 295 -2.98 8.58 -22.90
CA LEU A 295 -4.18 8.95 -23.64
C LEU A 295 -5.19 7.80 -23.68
N ALA A 296 -4.72 6.57 -23.80
CA ALA A 296 -5.53 5.37 -23.67
C ALA A 296 -6.05 5.19 -22.22
N ALA A 297 -5.25 5.55 -21.20
CA ALA A 297 -5.68 5.50 -19.81
C ALA A 297 -6.89 6.42 -19.50
N LEU A 298 -7.06 7.56 -20.22
CA LEU A 298 -8.23 8.44 -20.03
C LEU A 298 -9.57 7.73 -20.29
N HIS A 299 -9.56 6.65 -21.07
CA HIS A 299 -10.77 5.90 -21.40
C HIS A 299 -11.18 4.90 -20.30
N GLY A 300 -10.30 4.66 -19.32
CA GLY A 300 -10.59 3.76 -18.21
C GLY A 300 -11.57 4.34 -17.18
N ALA A 301 -12.19 3.45 -16.41
CA ALA A 301 -13.19 3.84 -15.40
C ALA A 301 -12.55 4.39 -14.12
N THR A 302 -11.35 3.93 -13.77
CA THR A 302 -10.62 4.34 -12.57
C THR A 302 -10.01 5.72 -12.75
N PHE A 303 -9.48 6.01 -13.93
CA PHE A 303 -8.99 7.31 -14.34
C PHE A 303 -10.11 8.34 -14.26
N ARG A 304 -11.32 8.04 -14.72
CA ARG A 304 -12.46 8.97 -14.61
C ARG A 304 -12.81 9.37 -13.17
N ARG A 305 -12.41 8.58 -12.18
CA ARG A 305 -12.65 8.84 -10.75
C ARG A 305 -11.47 9.50 -10.04
N THR A 306 -10.25 9.30 -10.53
CA THR A 306 -9.02 9.74 -9.85
C THR A 306 -8.21 10.77 -10.65
N GLU A 307 -8.44 10.83 -11.96
CA GLU A 307 -7.66 11.51 -12.99
C GLU A 307 -6.17 11.16 -12.94
N ARG A 308 -5.81 9.96 -12.48
CA ARG A 308 -4.42 9.47 -12.43
C ARG A 308 -4.26 8.27 -13.34
N THR A 309 -3.29 8.32 -14.24
CA THR A 309 -3.08 7.24 -15.23
C THR A 309 -2.71 5.93 -14.55
N ALA A 310 -1.82 5.98 -13.55
CA ALA A 310 -1.39 4.81 -12.78
C ALA A 310 -2.54 4.12 -12.01
N SER A 311 -3.67 4.82 -11.80
CA SER A 311 -4.85 4.22 -11.15
C SER A 311 -5.41 3.02 -11.90
N GLU A 312 -5.33 3.02 -13.24
CA GLU A 312 -5.79 1.89 -14.04
C GLU A 312 -4.94 0.65 -13.80
N ALA A 313 -3.63 0.79 -13.62
CA ALA A 313 -2.73 -0.33 -13.37
C ALA A 313 -3.02 -1.05 -12.04
N LEU A 314 -3.62 -0.37 -11.04
CA LEU A 314 -4.02 -1.01 -9.78
C LEU A 314 -5.15 -2.02 -9.93
N ALA A 315 -5.91 -1.98 -11.03
CA ALA A 315 -6.97 -2.96 -11.29
C ALA A 315 -6.42 -4.35 -11.63
N LEU A 316 -5.15 -4.44 -12.01
CA LEU A 316 -4.47 -5.72 -12.25
C LEU A 316 -4.25 -6.46 -10.92
N PRO A 317 -4.09 -7.80 -10.90
CA PRO A 317 -3.64 -8.50 -9.71
C PRO A 317 -2.22 -8.05 -9.27
N GLY A 318 -1.81 -8.32 -8.04
CA GLY A 318 -0.46 -8.03 -7.58
C GLY A 318 -0.28 -8.18 -6.07
N SER A 319 0.97 -8.30 -5.64
CA SER A 319 1.36 -8.33 -4.21
C SER A 319 1.06 -7.00 -3.52
N PRO A 320 0.69 -6.96 -2.22
CA PRO A 320 0.67 -5.72 -1.44
C PRO A 320 2.04 -5.05 -1.32
N HIS A 321 3.13 -5.80 -1.52
CA HIS A 321 4.52 -5.31 -1.48
C HIS A 321 5.07 -4.92 -2.85
N TRP A 322 4.20 -4.78 -3.86
CA TRP A 322 4.59 -4.56 -5.24
C TRP A 322 5.62 -3.43 -5.41
N TRP A 323 5.52 -2.31 -4.68
CA TRP A 323 6.44 -1.18 -4.83
C TRP A 323 7.81 -1.38 -4.16
N PHE A 324 7.97 -2.37 -3.28
CA PHE A 324 9.15 -2.53 -2.43
C PHE A 324 10.42 -2.80 -3.23
N SER A 325 10.36 -3.54 -4.34
CA SER A 325 11.53 -3.79 -5.19
C SER A 325 12.13 -2.49 -5.75
N VAL A 326 11.28 -1.60 -6.29
CA VAL A 326 11.73 -0.30 -6.83
C VAL A 326 12.16 0.63 -5.69
N ARG A 327 11.37 0.68 -4.62
CA ARG A 327 11.68 1.48 -3.42
C ARG A 327 13.04 1.13 -2.85
N ASN A 328 13.29 -0.16 -2.60
CA ASN A 328 14.49 -0.63 -1.91
C ASN A 328 15.74 -0.37 -2.77
N ASN A 329 15.70 -0.66 -4.06
CA ASN A 329 16.79 -0.37 -4.98
C ASN A 329 17.17 1.13 -4.98
N VAL A 330 16.16 2.02 -5.05
CA VAL A 330 16.39 3.47 -5.06
C VAL A 330 16.94 3.97 -3.72
N LEU A 331 16.44 3.46 -2.60
CA LEU A 331 16.90 3.84 -1.27
C LEU A 331 18.30 3.32 -0.97
N GLU A 332 18.62 2.07 -1.33
CA GLU A 332 19.98 1.53 -1.22
C GLU A 332 20.96 2.31 -2.10
N PHE A 333 20.57 2.62 -3.33
CA PHE A 333 21.35 3.47 -4.23
C PHE A 333 21.59 4.87 -3.66
N SER A 334 20.65 5.41 -2.89
CA SER A 334 20.85 6.67 -2.18
C SER A 334 21.85 6.58 -1.04
N GLY A 335 22.27 5.38 -0.63
CA GLY A 335 23.14 5.13 0.52
C GLY A 335 22.38 5.04 1.85
N LEU A 336 21.06 4.86 1.82
CA LEU A 336 20.29 4.62 3.03
C LEU A 336 20.68 3.27 3.62
N ALA A 337 20.94 3.25 4.92
CA ALA A 337 21.43 2.07 5.59
C ALA A 337 20.40 0.92 5.56
N PRO A 338 20.83 -0.35 5.40
CA PRO A 338 19.94 -1.50 5.18
C PRO A 338 18.86 -1.67 6.25
N GLU A 339 19.13 -1.27 7.50
CA GLU A 339 18.15 -1.34 8.60
C GLU A 339 16.94 -0.43 8.42
N TRP A 340 16.99 0.55 7.50
CA TRP A 340 15.83 1.36 7.12
C TRP A 340 15.15 0.87 5.85
N VAL A 341 15.87 0.09 5.05
CA VAL A 341 15.39 -0.48 3.78
C VAL A 341 14.69 -1.82 4.02
N LEU A 342 15.37 -2.76 4.68
CA LEU A 342 15.00 -4.17 4.78
C LEU A 342 14.23 -4.48 6.09
N GLU A 343 14.42 -3.71 7.17
CA GLU A 343 13.97 -4.07 8.53
C GLU A 343 13.40 -2.87 9.33
N PRO A 344 12.65 -3.03 10.45
CA PRO A 344 12.83 -4.07 11.47
C PRO A 344 11.58 -4.93 11.76
N ASP A 345 11.83 -6.08 12.38
CA ASP A 345 10.88 -6.89 13.15
C ASP A 345 9.70 -6.04 13.69
N PRO A 346 8.43 -6.46 13.49
CA PRO A 346 7.27 -5.82 14.11
C PRO A 346 7.45 -5.51 15.61
N GLY A 347 8.26 -6.30 16.34
CA GLY A 347 8.61 -6.06 17.74
C GLY A 347 9.56 -4.87 18.01
N ALA A 348 10.38 -4.49 17.02
CA ALA A 348 11.31 -3.36 17.11
C ALA A 348 10.64 -2.02 16.78
N ILE A 349 9.56 -2.02 15.98
CA ILE A 349 8.72 -0.85 15.72
C ILE A 349 8.07 -0.36 17.02
N ALA A 350 7.71 -1.27 17.92
CA ALA A 350 7.10 -0.94 19.21
C ALA A 350 8.08 -0.39 20.25
N THR A 351 9.39 -0.56 20.09
CA THR A 351 10.35 -0.30 21.18
C THR A 351 11.57 0.55 20.83
N ARG A 352 11.91 0.79 19.55
CA ARG A 352 13.20 1.45 19.23
C ARG A 352 13.29 2.40 18.02
N GLN A 353 12.29 2.54 17.15
CA GLN A 353 12.38 3.55 16.09
C GLN A 353 11.93 4.93 16.60
N LYS A 354 12.83 5.92 16.55
CA LYS A 354 12.46 7.33 16.70
C LYS A 354 11.43 7.66 15.62
N PHE A 355 10.26 8.10 16.02
CA PHE A 355 9.23 8.57 15.10
C PHE A 355 9.76 9.77 14.31
N VAL A 356 9.76 9.68 12.97
CA VAL A 356 10.34 10.71 12.10
C VAL A 356 9.22 11.51 11.43
N ILE A 357 9.12 12.78 11.80
CA ILE A 357 8.20 13.76 11.22
C ILE A 357 9.00 14.66 10.27
N THR A 358 8.60 14.70 9.00
CA THR A 358 9.23 15.53 7.98
C THR A 358 8.22 16.51 7.41
N TYR A 359 8.41 17.79 7.71
CA TYR A 359 7.71 18.90 7.09
C TYR A 359 8.53 19.44 5.91
N ILE A 360 7.98 19.26 4.70
CA ILE A 360 8.53 19.81 3.47
C ILE A 360 8.03 21.26 3.34
N SER A 361 8.85 22.18 3.85
CA SER A 361 8.63 23.62 3.73
C SER A 361 8.77 24.08 2.29
N ARG A 362 7.90 25.00 1.88
CA ARG A 362 7.98 25.70 0.60
C ARG A 362 8.23 27.20 0.74
N GLN A 363 8.55 27.68 1.94
CA GLN A 363 8.69 29.12 2.18
C GLN A 363 9.81 29.75 1.33
N GLY A 364 10.87 28.99 1.01
CA GLY A 364 11.94 29.42 0.10
C GLY A 364 11.60 29.40 -1.39
N TRP A 365 10.45 28.85 -1.79
CA TRP A 365 10.05 28.77 -3.21
C TRP A 365 9.39 30.06 -3.73
N SER A 366 8.88 30.09 -4.96
CA SER A 366 8.16 31.26 -5.50
C SER A 366 6.63 31.20 -5.35
N ARG A 367 6.08 30.00 -5.17
CA ARG A 367 4.63 29.71 -5.20
C ARG A 367 4.24 28.57 -4.26
N ARG A 368 2.97 28.50 -3.87
CA ARG A 368 2.39 27.48 -2.97
C ARG A 368 3.06 27.51 -1.60
N LYS A 369 2.96 28.66 -0.95
CA LYS A 369 3.48 28.90 0.41
C LYS A 369 2.36 28.94 1.41
N LEU A 370 2.71 28.63 2.65
CA LEU A 370 1.86 28.98 3.77
C LEU A 370 1.98 30.48 4.05
N ARG A 371 0.96 31.03 4.71
CA ARG A 371 1.10 32.33 5.38
C ARG A 371 2.26 32.26 6.36
N GLU A 372 3.04 33.33 6.46
CA GLU A 372 4.25 33.33 7.26
C GLU A 372 3.96 33.03 8.74
N SER A 373 2.93 33.66 9.32
CA SER A 373 2.50 33.40 10.70
C SER A 373 2.11 31.93 10.94
N ASP A 374 1.44 31.32 9.97
CA ASP A 374 0.94 29.94 10.07
C ASP A 374 2.10 28.94 9.91
N HIS A 375 3.09 29.28 9.07
CA HIS A 375 4.34 28.54 8.96
C HIS A 375 5.13 28.57 10.28
N GLU A 376 5.37 29.76 10.84
CA GLU A 376 6.09 29.93 12.09
C GLU A 376 5.42 29.17 13.24
N GLU A 377 4.10 29.26 13.34
CA GLU A 377 3.31 28.55 14.33
C GLU A 377 3.40 27.03 14.16
N LEU A 378 3.27 26.51 12.93
CA LEU A 378 3.46 25.08 12.66
C LEU A 378 4.86 24.62 13.09
N VAL A 379 5.91 25.34 12.68
CA VAL A 379 7.30 24.99 13.03
C VAL A 379 7.47 24.97 14.55
N ARG A 380 6.95 25.96 15.26
CA ARG A 380 6.99 26.03 16.73
C ARG A 380 6.31 24.81 17.36
N GLN A 381 5.12 24.45 16.90
CA GLN A 381 4.37 23.31 17.43
C GLN A 381 5.06 21.96 17.14
N LEU A 382 5.63 21.79 15.95
CA LEU A 382 6.42 20.60 15.62
C LEU A 382 7.67 20.49 16.51
N MET A 383 8.36 21.60 16.80
CA MET A 383 9.48 21.61 17.74
C MET A 383 9.06 21.25 19.16
N HIS A 384 7.86 21.67 19.60
CA HIS A 384 7.33 21.21 20.88
C HIS A 384 7.12 19.69 20.92
N LEU A 385 6.72 19.05 19.81
CA LEU A 385 6.61 17.58 19.74
C LEU A 385 7.98 16.90 19.90
N LYS A 386 9.01 17.47 19.28
CA LYS A 386 10.40 17.03 19.42
C LYS A 386 10.85 17.10 20.88
N GLU A 387 10.64 18.23 21.55
CA GLU A 387 11.06 18.44 22.93
C GLU A 387 10.29 17.55 23.92
N ARG A 388 8.96 17.43 23.73
CA ARG A 388 8.08 16.71 24.66
C ARG A 388 8.19 15.19 24.54
N TYR A 389 8.33 14.66 23.32
CA TYR A 389 8.26 13.22 23.07
C TYR A 389 9.56 12.62 22.51
N GLY A 390 10.57 13.45 22.21
CA GLY A 390 11.83 12.98 21.65
C GLY A 390 11.73 12.54 20.18
N TYR A 391 10.69 12.97 19.45
CA TYR A 391 10.54 12.68 18.03
C TYR A 391 11.66 13.33 17.21
N GLU A 392 12.02 12.71 16.09
CA GLU A 392 12.86 13.35 15.10
C GLU A 392 11.97 14.25 14.23
N VAL A 393 12.21 15.55 14.26
CA VAL A 393 11.45 16.54 13.48
C VAL A 393 12.40 17.24 12.51
N ASN A 394 12.07 17.13 11.22
CA ASN A 394 12.81 17.68 10.11
C ASN A 394 11.94 18.72 9.40
N VAL A 395 12.30 20.01 9.50
CA VAL A 395 11.71 21.08 8.69
C VAL A 395 12.67 21.39 7.57
N VAL A 396 12.32 21.00 6.34
CA VAL A 396 13.26 20.99 5.22
C VAL A 396 12.68 21.64 3.98
N GLU A 397 13.53 22.36 3.25
CA GLU A 397 13.30 22.72 1.86
C GLU A 397 14.06 21.68 1.02
N MET A 398 13.34 20.78 0.35
CA MET A 398 13.95 19.63 -0.33
C MET A 398 14.95 20.05 -1.41
N GLU A 399 14.76 21.20 -2.04
CA GLU A 399 15.68 21.79 -3.03
C GLU A 399 17.06 22.16 -2.46
N LYS A 400 17.20 22.30 -1.14
CA LYS A 400 18.48 22.56 -0.46
C LYS A 400 19.25 21.28 -0.12
N LEU A 401 18.58 20.12 -0.19
CA LEU A 401 19.18 18.82 0.07
C LEU A 401 19.70 18.20 -1.23
N THR A 402 20.79 17.46 -1.15
CA THR A 402 21.22 16.60 -2.25
C THR A 402 20.17 15.53 -2.54
N ARG A 403 20.14 15.02 -3.77
CA ARG A 403 19.19 13.96 -4.17
C ARG A 403 19.26 12.72 -3.27
N ALA A 404 20.46 12.36 -2.82
CA ALA A 404 20.67 11.27 -1.88
C ALA A 404 20.01 11.58 -0.53
N GLU A 405 20.27 12.76 0.05
CA GLU A 405 19.67 13.18 1.32
C GLU A 405 18.14 13.25 1.25
N GLN A 406 17.57 13.76 0.14
CA GLN A 406 16.12 13.79 -0.07
C GLN A 406 15.51 12.38 0.02
N LEU A 407 16.12 11.40 -0.65
CA LEU A 407 15.64 10.02 -0.66
C LEU A 407 15.86 9.32 0.68
N GLN A 408 17.04 9.49 1.31
CA GLN A 408 17.33 8.94 2.63
C GLN A 408 16.35 9.45 3.69
N LEU A 409 16.10 10.77 3.73
CA LEU A 409 15.13 11.38 4.65
C LEU A 409 13.73 10.83 4.39
N SER A 410 13.32 10.75 3.13
CA SER A 410 11.99 10.24 2.75
C SER A 410 11.81 8.76 3.11
N GLY A 411 12.85 7.94 2.92
CA GLY A 411 12.87 6.53 3.29
C GLY A 411 12.70 6.25 4.78
N ARG A 412 13.18 7.19 5.62
CA ARG A 412 13.10 7.13 7.10
C ARG A 412 11.83 7.75 7.66
N THR A 413 11.15 8.61 6.87
CA THR A 413 10.01 9.40 7.32
C THR A 413 8.81 8.51 7.66
N THR A 414 8.20 8.76 8.82
CA THR A 414 6.94 8.13 9.27
C THR A 414 5.74 9.02 8.97
N ILE A 415 5.81 10.32 9.28
CA ILE A 415 4.82 11.31 8.84
C ILE A 415 5.48 12.32 7.92
N MET A 416 4.99 12.41 6.69
CA MET A 416 5.38 13.44 5.74
C MET A 416 4.27 14.47 5.63
N MET A 417 4.61 15.76 5.69
CA MET A 417 3.64 16.82 5.50
C MET A 417 4.17 17.97 4.66
N GLY A 418 3.25 18.69 4.03
CA GLY A 418 3.61 19.85 3.21
C GLY A 418 2.45 20.40 2.41
N VAL A 419 2.67 21.56 1.82
CA VAL A 419 1.70 22.17 0.89
C VAL A 419 1.61 21.32 -0.38
N HIS A 420 0.40 21.18 -0.90
CA HIS A 420 0.13 20.41 -2.11
C HIS A 420 1.09 20.71 -3.28
N GLY A 421 1.29 19.67 -4.09
CA GLY A 421 2.19 19.68 -5.24
C GLY A 421 3.54 19.03 -4.99
N ASN A 422 4.46 19.19 -5.94
CA ASN A 422 5.57 18.28 -6.20
C ASN A 422 6.44 17.86 -5.01
N GLY A 423 6.56 18.70 -3.98
CA GLY A 423 7.37 18.38 -2.80
C GLY A 423 6.95 17.06 -2.15
N LEU A 424 5.65 16.73 -2.19
CA LEU A 424 5.12 15.48 -1.61
C LEU A 424 5.33 14.24 -2.50
N THR A 425 5.94 14.36 -3.69
CA THR A 425 6.24 13.18 -4.55
C THR A 425 7.09 12.16 -3.80
N SER A 426 7.95 12.63 -2.90
CA SER A 426 8.83 11.78 -2.11
C SER A 426 8.10 10.83 -1.15
N LEU A 427 6.79 10.98 -0.94
CA LEU A 427 5.98 10.02 -0.17
C LEU A 427 6.13 8.59 -0.69
N VAL A 428 6.37 8.40 -1.99
CA VAL A 428 6.49 7.06 -2.58
C VAL A 428 7.70 6.29 -2.03
N TRP A 429 8.64 6.98 -1.39
CA TRP A 429 9.81 6.36 -0.78
C TRP A 429 9.62 6.05 0.71
N MET A 430 8.57 6.57 1.34
CA MET A 430 8.22 6.21 2.72
C MET A 430 7.98 4.71 2.83
N ARG A 431 8.27 4.13 3.99
CA ARG A 431 7.90 2.74 4.28
C ARG A 431 6.41 2.71 4.57
N PRO A 432 5.57 1.92 3.89
CA PRO A 432 4.19 1.75 4.28
C PRO A 432 4.09 0.92 5.58
N THR A 433 3.53 1.52 6.61
CA THR A 433 3.21 0.91 7.89
C THR A 433 1.85 1.43 8.35
N PRO A 434 1.20 0.84 9.36
CA PRO A 434 0.00 1.41 9.95
C PRO A 434 0.17 2.85 10.48
N LEU A 435 1.42 3.29 10.71
CA LEU A 435 1.77 4.64 11.20
C LEU A 435 2.08 5.63 10.09
N SER A 436 2.24 5.14 8.85
CA SER A 436 2.77 5.94 7.77
C SER A 436 1.68 6.86 7.23
N THR A 437 1.90 8.15 7.43
CA THR A 437 0.88 9.17 7.20
C THR A 437 1.41 10.31 6.34
N VAL A 438 0.59 10.74 5.39
CA VAL A 438 0.84 11.92 4.55
C VAL A 438 -0.18 13.00 4.92
N ILE A 439 0.27 14.19 5.29
CA ILE A 439 -0.61 15.33 5.61
C ILE A 439 -0.38 16.43 4.57
N GLU A 440 -1.39 16.70 3.77
CA GLU A 440 -1.31 17.64 2.65
C GLU A 440 -2.10 18.91 2.93
N PHE A 441 -1.44 20.06 2.80
CA PHE A 441 -2.05 21.36 3.04
C PHE A 441 -2.59 21.96 1.74
N PHE A 442 -3.87 22.32 1.76
CA PHE A 442 -4.57 22.92 0.64
C PHE A 442 -5.10 24.30 1.01
N TYR A 443 -5.21 25.18 0.02
CA TYR A 443 -6.04 26.36 0.16
C TYR A 443 -7.49 25.92 0.44
N PRO A 444 -8.24 26.57 1.36
CA PRO A 444 -9.59 26.15 1.71
C PRO A 444 -10.48 25.89 0.50
N GLN A 445 -11.24 24.79 0.54
CA GLN A 445 -12.08 24.25 -0.55
C GLN A 445 -11.29 23.69 -1.76
N GLY A 446 -9.99 23.92 -1.81
CA GLY A 446 -9.10 23.41 -2.85
C GLY A 446 -8.82 21.92 -2.71
N TRP A 447 -8.79 21.18 -3.82
CA TRP A 447 -8.51 19.75 -3.78
C TRP A 447 -7.85 19.22 -5.05
N ALA A 448 -6.88 18.33 -4.86
CA ALA A 448 -6.33 17.49 -5.92
C ALA A 448 -6.02 16.08 -5.43
N PHE A 449 -6.16 15.08 -6.30
CA PHE A 449 -6.00 13.67 -5.93
C PHE A 449 -4.55 13.17 -5.94
N ASP A 450 -3.57 14.00 -6.30
CA ASP A 450 -2.19 13.58 -6.59
C ASP A 450 -1.59 12.66 -5.52
N TYR A 451 -1.50 13.17 -4.29
CA TYR A 451 -0.82 12.46 -3.21
C TYR A 451 -1.77 11.60 -2.38
N GLU A 452 -3.07 11.92 -2.36
CA GLU A 452 -4.10 11.01 -1.80
C GLU A 452 -4.06 9.66 -2.50
N TYR A 453 -4.07 9.68 -3.83
CA TYR A 453 -4.07 8.46 -4.63
C TYR A 453 -2.79 7.65 -4.40
N ALA A 454 -1.63 8.31 -4.46
CA ALA A 454 -0.34 7.63 -4.30
C ALA A 454 -0.15 7.05 -2.89
N ALA A 455 -0.50 7.81 -1.84
CA ALA A 455 -0.46 7.33 -0.46
C ALA A 455 -1.37 6.11 -0.27
N ARG A 456 -2.61 6.20 -0.74
CA ARG A 456 -3.57 5.09 -0.65
C ARG A 456 -3.14 3.87 -1.44
N ALA A 457 -2.57 4.06 -2.63
CA ALA A 457 -2.06 2.95 -3.46
C ALA A 457 -0.95 2.16 -2.77
N LEU A 458 -0.19 2.81 -1.89
CA LEU A 458 0.85 2.21 -1.07
C LEU A 458 0.35 1.71 0.29
N GLY A 459 -0.92 1.92 0.64
CA GLY A 459 -1.50 1.52 1.92
C GLY A 459 -1.18 2.49 3.07
N MET A 460 -0.78 3.72 2.76
CA MET A 460 -0.56 4.79 3.75
C MET A 460 -1.82 5.60 4.00
N VAL A 461 -1.90 6.24 5.16
CA VAL A 461 -2.98 7.17 5.48
C VAL A 461 -2.69 8.52 4.84
N HIS A 462 -3.72 9.18 4.29
CA HIS A 462 -3.64 10.54 3.79
C HIS A 462 -4.65 11.44 4.50
N TYR A 463 -4.20 12.61 4.92
CA TYR A 463 -5.05 13.68 5.43
C TYR A 463 -4.90 14.91 4.53
N GLY A 464 -6.03 15.47 4.11
CA GLY A 464 -6.08 16.83 3.58
C GLY A 464 -6.42 17.82 4.68
N VAL A 465 -5.80 19.00 4.63
CA VAL A 465 -6.03 20.09 5.58
C VAL A 465 -6.49 21.35 4.85
N TRP A 466 -7.61 21.91 5.32
CA TRP A 466 -8.12 23.25 4.98
C TRP A 466 -8.14 24.10 6.24
N ASN A 467 -7.14 24.97 6.43
CA ASN A 467 -7.02 25.78 7.64
C ASN A 467 -7.04 24.90 8.92
N ASN A 468 -8.18 24.89 9.63
CA ASN A 468 -8.44 24.13 10.86
C ASN A 468 -9.37 22.92 10.64
N ILE A 469 -9.62 22.53 9.40
CA ILE A 469 -10.46 21.37 9.04
C ILE A 469 -9.58 20.30 8.42
N THR A 470 -9.68 19.07 8.94
CA THR A 470 -9.05 17.88 8.35
C THR A 470 -10.07 17.01 7.66
N PHE A 471 -9.64 16.30 6.63
CA PHE A 471 -10.45 15.28 5.99
C PHE A 471 -9.56 14.13 5.50
N THR A 472 -10.13 12.94 5.44
CA THR A 472 -9.46 11.71 5.01
C THR A 472 -10.50 10.74 4.46
N ARG A 473 -10.08 9.66 3.82
CA ARG A 473 -11.00 8.65 3.30
C ARG A 473 -11.87 8.02 4.39
N PRO A 474 -13.16 7.77 4.10
CA PRO A 474 -13.84 7.90 2.80
C PRO A 474 -14.33 9.33 2.47
N ASN A 475 -14.11 10.29 3.36
CA ASN A 475 -14.68 11.64 3.32
C ASN A 475 -13.74 12.66 2.63
N VAL A 476 -13.18 12.31 1.48
CA VAL A 476 -12.39 13.24 0.65
C VAL A 476 -13.31 13.95 -0.36
N PRO A 477 -12.98 15.16 -0.82
CA PRO A 477 -13.76 15.83 -1.87
C PRO A 477 -13.87 14.96 -3.13
N GLU A 478 -15.04 14.95 -3.77
CA GLU A 478 -15.35 14.01 -4.86
C GLU A 478 -14.62 14.32 -6.18
N ARG A 479 -14.22 15.58 -6.40
CA ARG A 479 -13.63 16.06 -7.64
C ARG A 479 -12.55 17.08 -7.36
N HIS A 480 -11.58 17.18 -8.27
CA HIS A 480 -10.60 18.27 -8.24
C HIS A 480 -11.31 19.62 -8.16
N ASN A 481 -10.77 20.51 -7.33
CA ASN A 481 -11.27 21.87 -7.20
C ASN A 481 -10.08 22.83 -7.09
N TYR A 482 -9.75 23.49 -8.20
CA TYR A 482 -8.65 24.45 -8.28
C TYR A 482 -9.19 25.86 -8.05
N VAL A 483 -9.48 26.19 -6.79
CA VAL A 483 -10.02 27.50 -6.39
C VAL A 483 -9.01 28.65 -6.59
N ASP A 484 -9.50 29.88 -6.60
CA ASP A 484 -8.63 31.06 -6.54
C ASP A 484 -7.77 31.01 -5.28
N GLY A 485 -6.46 31.22 -5.45
CA GLY A 485 -5.48 31.07 -4.36
C GLY A 485 -4.97 29.64 -4.16
N PHE A 486 -5.51 28.62 -4.85
CA PHE A 486 -5.01 27.25 -4.76
C PHE A 486 -3.52 27.16 -5.03
N GLN A 487 -3.02 27.84 -6.06
CA GLN A 487 -1.59 27.88 -6.40
C GLN A 487 -0.84 29.06 -5.73
N GLY A 488 -1.48 29.78 -4.80
CA GLY A 488 -1.04 31.06 -4.23
C GLY A 488 0.00 30.93 -3.11
N ASN A 489 0.33 32.04 -2.46
CA ASN A 489 1.36 32.14 -1.41
C ASN A 489 0.83 32.36 0.00
N GLU A 490 -0.50 32.32 0.15
CA GLU A 490 -1.18 32.68 1.40
C GLU A 490 -2.07 31.52 1.87
N ILE A 491 -1.58 30.28 1.74
CA ILE A 491 -2.33 29.08 2.12
C ILE A 491 -2.43 29.04 3.66
N PRO A 492 -3.65 29.12 4.23
CA PRO A 492 -3.81 29.16 5.68
C PRO A 492 -3.79 27.75 6.28
N ILE A 493 -3.17 27.61 7.46
CA ILE A 493 -3.25 26.41 8.30
C ILE A 493 -3.33 26.77 9.78
N ASP A 494 -3.98 25.92 10.57
CA ASP A 494 -3.85 25.94 12.02
C ASP A 494 -2.72 25.00 12.45
N GLY A 495 -1.56 25.57 12.77
CA GLY A 495 -0.35 24.82 13.13
C GLY A 495 -0.50 23.95 14.38
N LEU A 496 -1.33 24.37 15.35
CA LEU A 496 -1.61 23.59 16.56
C LEU A 496 -2.45 22.34 16.20
N MET A 497 -3.52 22.52 15.44
CA MET A 497 -4.36 21.40 14.99
C MET A 497 -3.54 20.37 14.20
N VAL A 498 -2.66 20.83 13.30
CA VAL A 498 -1.79 19.93 12.53
C VAL A 498 -0.85 19.16 13.45
N ALA A 499 -0.23 19.81 14.45
CA ALA A 499 0.63 19.12 15.41
C ALA A 499 -0.14 18.11 16.27
N ASP A 500 -1.37 18.42 16.67
CA ASP A 500 -2.23 17.49 17.40
C ASP A 500 -2.61 16.27 16.56
N LEU A 501 -2.83 16.43 15.25
CA LEU A 501 -3.06 15.31 14.33
C LEU A 501 -1.88 14.32 14.32
N ASN A 502 -0.64 14.81 14.42
CA ASN A 502 0.54 13.95 14.53
C ASN A 502 0.54 13.14 15.83
N ASN A 503 0.18 13.76 16.96
CA ASN A 503 0.12 13.08 18.26
C ASN A 503 -0.96 12.00 18.30
N VAL A 504 -2.12 12.25 17.70
CA VAL A 504 -3.20 11.26 17.60
C VAL A 504 -2.72 10.02 16.84
N GLU A 505 -2.01 10.17 15.72
CA GLU A 505 -1.49 9.02 14.97
C GLU A 505 -0.39 8.27 15.73
N VAL A 506 0.54 8.97 16.38
CA VAL A 506 1.57 8.28 17.20
C VAL A 506 0.93 7.52 18.36
N THR A 507 -0.07 8.10 19.01
CA THR A 507 -0.74 7.46 20.15
C THR A 507 -1.63 6.30 19.72
N ASN A 508 -2.37 6.43 18.61
CA ASN A 508 -3.17 5.37 17.98
C ASN A 508 -2.32 4.24 17.40
N GLY A 509 -1.06 4.55 17.13
CA GLY A 509 -0.10 3.67 16.50
C GLY A 509 0.81 2.91 17.46
N ALA A 510 1.36 3.59 18.46
CA ALA A 510 2.21 3.03 19.51
C ALA A 510 1.40 2.24 20.55
N ARG A 511 0.10 2.49 20.62
CA ARG A 511 -0.89 1.71 21.35
C ARG A 511 -2.02 1.56 20.36
N GLY A 512 -2.50 0.36 20.04
CA GLY A 512 -3.71 0.18 19.21
C GLY A 512 -4.97 0.73 19.91
N VAL A 513 -5.02 2.04 20.15
CA VAL A 513 -5.87 2.75 21.10
C VAL A 513 -6.25 4.09 20.47
N ILE A 514 -7.52 4.25 20.10
CA ILE A 514 -8.07 5.50 19.57
C ILE A 514 -8.26 6.49 20.74
N VAL A 515 -7.61 7.65 20.68
CA VAL A 515 -7.87 8.77 21.61
C VAL A 515 -8.99 9.65 21.05
N ALA A 516 -10.10 9.78 21.78
CA ALA A 516 -11.09 10.81 21.54
C ALA A 516 -10.54 12.17 22.01
N LEU A 517 -10.36 13.12 21.09
CA LEU A 517 -10.30 14.55 21.41
C LEU A 517 -11.66 15.14 21.05
N GLY A 518 -12.36 15.66 22.05
CA GLY A 518 -13.57 16.43 21.85
C GLY A 518 -13.22 17.72 21.13
N VAL A 519 -13.65 17.87 19.87
CA VAL A 519 -14.47 18.96 19.32
C VAL A 519 -14.86 18.52 17.88
N ASN A 520 -16.16 18.34 17.62
CA ASN A 520 -16.79 18.26 16.29
C ASN A 520 -16.14 17.37 15.20
N VAL A 521 -15.75 16.13 15.51
CA VAL A 521 -15.52 15.09 14.49
C VAL A 521 -16.72 14.14 14.49
N ARG A 522 -17.48 14.08 13.38
CA ARG A 522 -18.60 13.13 13.22
C ARG A 522 -18.07 11.69 13.18
N VAL A 523 -18.02 11.05 14.34
CA VAL A 523 -17.87 9.59 14.47
C VAL A 523 -19.18 8.93 14.02
N TRP A 524 -19.09 7.81 13.28
CA TRP A 524 -20.24 7.09 12.75
C TRP A 524 -21.21 6.68 13.87
N LEU A 525 -22.45 7.20 13.87
CA LEU A 525 -23.48 7.00 14.91
C LEU A 525 -23.79 5.51 15.19
N ARG A 526 -23.56 4.60 14.23
CA ARG A 526 -23.82 3.17 14.39
C ARG A 526 -22.79 2.41 15.24
N ALA A 527 -21.66 3.05 15.58
CA ALA A 527 -20.61 2.46 16.42
C ALA A 527 -20.60 2.99 17.86
N LEU A 528 -21.55 3.87 18.20
CA LEU A 528 -21.68 4.46 19.53
C LEU A 528 -22.76 3.71 20.32
N TRP A 529 -22.43 3.38 21.57
CA TRP A 529 -23.36 2.78 22.54
C TRP A 529 -23.55 3.72 23.72
N LYS A 530 -24.80 3.89 24.14
CA LYS A 530 -25.22 4.61 25.34
C LYS A 530 -25.38 3.63 26.49
N LEU A 531 -24.73 3.90 27.61
CA LEU A 531 -24.86 3.12 28.85
C LEU A 531 -25.82 3.84 29.80
N VAL A 532 -27.00 3.28 30.02
CA VAL A 532 -27.97 3.86 30.96
C VAL A 532 -27.90 3.09 32.27
N ARG A 533 -27.49 3.79 33.35
CA ARG A 533 -27.46 3.21 34.69
C ARG A 533 -28.88 3.12 35.26
N LEU A 534 -29.28 1.93 35.68
CA LEU A 534 -30.53 1.64 36.36
C LEU A 534 -30.42 1.93 37.86
N GLU A 535 -31.56 2.14 38.52
CA GLU A 535 -31.64 2.42 39.98
C GLU A 535 -30.98 1.32 40.83
N ASN A 536 -30.99 0.08 40.36
CA ASN A 536 -30.34 -1.07 41.02
C ASN A 536 -28.81 -1.13 40.81
N GLY A 537 -28.22 -0.12 40.19
CA GLY A 537 -26.77 -0.01 39.93
C GLY A 537 -26.28 -0.83 38.72
N ARG A 538 -27.18 -1.46 37.95
CA ARG A 538 -26.87 -2.16 36.70
C ARG A 538 -26.95 -1.20 35.52
N TYR A 539 -26.60 -1.70 34.34
CA TYR A 539 -26.59 -0.91 33.10
C TYR A 539 -27.39 -1.62 32.02
N ILE A 540 -28.13 -0.85 31.23
CA ILE A 540 -28.56 -1.26 29.89
C ILE A 540 -27.64 -0.60 28.86
N ILE A 541 -27.31 -1.34 27.81
CA ILE A 541 -26.40 -0.88 26.75
C ILE A 541 -27.23 -0.73 25.47
N GLN A 542 -27.40 0.49 24.99
CA GLN A 542 -28.32 0.88 23.93
C GLN A 542 -27.57 1.48 22.74
N ALA A 543 -27.98 1.20 21.51
CA ALA A 543 -27.35 1.78 20.33
C ALA A 543 -27.61 3.29 20.29
N ALA A 544 -26.57 4.13 20.21
CA ALA A 544 -26.74 5.58 20.26
C ALA A 544 -27.54 6.15 19.07
N ALA A 545 -27.62 5.41 17.97
CA ALA A 545 -28.39 5.79 16.79
C ALA A 545 -29.89 5.45 16.87
N GLN A 546 -30.32 4.57 17.79
CA GLN A 546 -31.70 4.04 17.84
C GLN A 546 -32.15 3.76 19.27
N SER A 547 -33.25 4.39 19.69
CA SER A 547 -33.78 4.34 21.07
C SER A 547 -34.32 2.97 21.51
N ASP A 548 -34.57 2.05 20.58
CA ASP A 548 -35.24 0.79 20.92
C ASP A 548 -34.38 -0.44 20.58
N ILE A 549 -33.08 -0.24 20.40
CA ILE A 549 -32.11 -1.29 20.14
C ILE A 549 -31.10 -1.38 21.28
N TYR A 550 -31.02 -2.56 21.86
CA TYR A 550 -30.17 -2.90 23.00
C TYR A 550 -29.17 -4.00 22.64
N ALA A 551 -28.07 -4.07 23.39
CA ALA A 551 -27.18 -5.22 23.37
C ALA A 551 -27.86 -6.38 24.11
N CYS A 552 -28.16 -7.44 23.36
CA CYS A 552 -28.93 -8.59 23.82
C CYS A 552 -28.10 -9.87 23.78
N LEU A 553 -28.51 -10.82 24.62
CA LEU A 553 -28.05 -12.19 24.52
C LEU A 553 -28.98 -13.01 23.65
N THR A 554 -28.42 -13.98 22.91
CA THR A 554 -29.22 -15.03 22.29
C THR A 554 -29.83 -15.94 23.39
N PRO A 555 -31.05 -16.50 23.20
CA PRO A 555 -31.74 -17.32 24.20
C PRO A 555 -30.92 -18.50 24.79
N ASN A 556 -29.92 -19.00 24.05
CA ASN A 556 -29.02 -20.10 24.47
C ASN A 556 -27.58 -19.62 24.71
N CYS A 557 -27.42 -18.52 25.44
CA CYS A 557 -26.11 -17.89 25.68
C CYS A 557 -25.13 -18.83 26.43
N ALA A 558 -23.97 -19.09 25.81
CA ALA A 558 -22.83 -19.81 26.36
C ALA A 558 -21.52 -19.06 26.09
N ILE A 559 -20.40 -19.58 26.60
CA ILE A 559 -19.07 -19.07 26.23
C ILE A 559 -18.89 -19.19 24.71
N GLY A 560 -18.44 -18.12 24.06
CA GLY A 560 -18.32 -18.02 22.62
C GLY A 560 -19.58 -17.50 21.90
N SER A 561 -20.71 -17.34 22.59
CA SER A 561 -21.91 -16.72 22.02
C SER A 561 -21.66 -15.25 21.67
N VAL A 562 -22.26 -14.82 20.55
CA VAL A 562 -22.12 -13.46 20.02
C VAL A 562 -23.10 -12.53 20.74
N ILE A 563 -22.68 -11.30 21.02
CA ILE A 563 -23.58 -10.23 21.45
C ILE A 563 -24.33 -9.69 20.24
N VAL A 564 -25.65 -9.77 20.26
CA VAL A 564 -26.52 -9.31 19.16
C VAL A 564 -27.24 -8.02 19.54
N THR A 565 -27.77 -7.31 18.55
CA THR A 565 -28.65 -6.16 18.78
C THR A 565 -30.11 -6.60 18.69
N GLY A 566 -30.94 -6.21 19.65
CA GLY A 566 -32.37 -6.56 19.65
C GLY A 566 -33.22 -5.58 20.45
N SER A 567 -34.53 -5.78 20.47
CA SER A 567 -35.49 -4.91 21.16
C SER A 567 -35.61 -5.15 22.67
N THR A 568 -34.92 -6.17 23.20
CA THR A 568 -35.03 -6.55 24.62
C THR A 568 -33.85 -5.98 25.41
N ALA A 569 -34.13 -5.17 26.42
CA ALA A 569 -33.08 -4.66 27.30
C ALA A 569 -32.59 -5.76 28.26
N ASN A 570 -31.33 -6.18 28.11
CA ASN A 570 -30.65 -7.05 29.07
C ASN A 570 -29.91 -6.22 30.14
N ASP A 571 -29.85 -6.74 31.36
CA ASP A 571 -29.09 -6.13 32.46
C ASP A 571 -27.60 -6.52 32.40
N TRP A 572 -26.73 -5.51 32.48
CA TRP A 572 -25.28 -5.65 32.48
C TRP A 572 -24.66 -5.08 33.77
N VAL A 573 -23.56 -5.69 34.20
CA VAL A 573 -22.69 -5.16 35.26
C VAL A 573 -21.42 -4.63 34.61
N VAL A 574 -21.15 -3.35 34.80
CA VAL A 574 -19.94 -2.67 34.32
C VAL A 574 -19.10 -2.30 35.54
N LYS A 575 -17.87 -2.80 35.61
CA LYS A 575 -16.95 -2.55 36.74
C LYS A 575 -15.57 -2.14 36.25
N GLU A 576 -15.07 -1.01 36.74
CA GLU A 576 -13.69 -0.61 36.50
C GLU A 576 -12.73 -1.65 37.07
N THR A 577 -11.67 -1.96 36.32
CA THR A 577 -10.66 -2.94 36.70
C THR A 577 -9.57 -2.29 37.55
N ARG A 578 -8.47 -3.02 37.79
CA ARG A 578 -7.29 -2.48 38.47
C ARG A 578 -6.53 -1.43 37.65
N VAL A 579 -6.82 -1.34 36.35
CA VAL A 579 -6.27 -0.31 35.45
C VAL A 579 -7.34 0.77 35.31
N LYS A 580 -6.96 2.01 35.59
CA LYS A 580 -7.86 3.17 35.49
C LYS A 580 -8.35 3.30 34.05
N GLU A 581 -9.65 3.57 33.85
CA GLU A 581 -10.31 3.67 32.53
C GLU A 581 -10.37 2.35 31.74
N GLU A 582 -10.25 1.20 32.41
CA GLU A 582 -10.49 -0.13 31.85
C GLU A 582 -11.66 -0.77 32.62
N PHE A 583 -12.71 -1.25 31.96
CA PHE A 583 -13.86 -1.85 32.66
C PHE A 583 -14.23 -3.23 32.10
N ALA A 584 -14.71 -4.09 32.99
CA ALA A 584 -15.26 -5.38 32.65
C ALA A 584 -16.79 -5.29 32.56
N ILE A 585 -17.35 -5.73 31.43
CA ILE A 585 -18.80 -5.81 31.20
C ILE A 585 -19.20 -7.27 31.33
N SER A 586 -20.16 -7.57 32.20
CA SER A 586 -20.64 -8.92 32.45
C SER A 586 -22.15 -9.02 32.49
N HIS A 587 -22.69 -10.14 32.01
CA HIS A 587 -24.12 -10.41 32.13
C HIS A 587 -24.45 -10.82 33.56
N VAL A 588 -25.50 -10.21 34.12
CA VAL A 588 -25.90 -10.41 35.53
C VAL A 588 -26.15 -11.88 35.86
N GLN A 589 -26.84 -12.61 34.99
CA GLN A 589 -27.30 -13.98 35.31
C GLN A 589 -26.26 -15.06 35.00
N HIS A 590 -25.34 -14.82 34.06
CA HIS A 590 -24.47 -15.88 33.53
C HIS A 590 -23.02 -15.79 34.02
N GLN A 591 -22.62 -14.71 34.73
CA GLN A 591 -21.21 -14.46 35.14
C GLN A 591 -20.22 -14.56 33.97
N LEU A 592 -20.66 -14.04 32.84
CA LEU A 592 -20.01 -14.14 31.54
C LEU A 592 -19.64 -12.73 31.07
N TYR A 593 -18.42 -12.55 30.57
CA TYR A 593 -17.87 -11.23 30.20
C TYR A 593 -17.82 -11.06 28.68
N TRP A 594 -17.93 -9.84 28.17
CA TRP A 594 -17.67 -9.58 26.76
C TRP A 594 -16.17 -9.71 26.45
N GLY A 595 -15.82 -10.11 25.24
CA GLY A 595 -14.46 -10.29 24.70
C GLY A 595 -14.47 -10.37 23.17
N PHE A 596 -13.30 -10.46 22.53
CA PHE A 596 -13.18 -10.51 21.06
C PHE A 596 -12.79 -11.91 20.56
N ASP A 597 -13.17 -12.26 19.32
CA ASP A 597 -12.91 -13.60 18.74
C ASP A 597 -11.41 -13.95 18.59
N ALA A 598 -10.53 -12.94 18.57
CA ALA A 598 -9.07 -13.14 18.53
C ALA A 598 -8.46 -13.56 19.88
N ASP A 599 -9.23 -13.53 20.97
CA ASP A 599 -8.79 -13.97 22.29
C ASP A 599 -9.01 -15.48 22.48
N ALA A 600 -8.12 -16.33 21.97
CA ALA A 600 -8.12 -17.74 22.39
C ALA A 600 -7.51 -17.90 23.80
N LEU A 601 -8.06 -18.83 24.59
CA LEU A 601 -7.57 -19.22 25.91
C LEU A 601 -6.18 -19.90 25.79
N GLY A 602 -5.11 -19.20 26.16
CA GLY A 602 -3.85 -19.83 26.59
C GLY A 602 -2.87 -20.33 25.52
N THR A 603 -2.73 -19.70 24.34
CA THR A 603 -1.67 -20.05 23.37
C THR A 603 -0.92 -18.83 22.81
N THR A 604 0.39 -18.98 22.66
CA THR A 604 1.37 -18.04 22.09
C THR A 604 1.16 -17.83 20.59
N TRP A 605 1.35 -16.58 20.14
CA TRP A 605 1.08 -16.09 18.79
C TRP A 605 2.03 -16.66 17.71
N LEU A 606 1.48 -17.46 16.80
CA LEU A 606 1.88 -17.57 15.39
C LEU A 606 0.69 -18.20 14.64
N GLU A 607 0.32 -17.58 13.51
CA GLU A 607 -0.67 -18.05 12.53
C GLU A 607 -2.16 -17.99 12.91
N ALA A 608 -2.87 -16.97 12.39
CA ALA A 608 -4.15 -17.12 11.66
C ALA A 608 -4.87 -15.76 11.48
N LEU A 609 -5.09 -15.36 10.22
CA LEU A 609 -6.25 -14.55 9.77
C LEU A 609 -6.77 -15.21 8.48
N PRO A 610 -8.07 -15.11 8.08
CA PRO A 610 -9.04 -14.09 8.45
C PRO A 610 -10.45 -14.63 8.82
N ARG A 611 -11.09 -14.02 9.83
CA ARG A 611 -12.57 -14.00 9.99
C ARG A 611 -13.02 -12.62 10.49
N PRO A 612 -14.26 -12.18 10.20
CA PRO A 612 -14.80 -10.94 10.77
C PRO A 612 -14.86 -11.04 12.30
N VAL A 613 -14.30 -10.05 13.00
CA VAL A 613 -14.20 -10.01 14.47
C VAL A 613 -15.58 -9.84 15.11
N GLN A 614 -16.15 -10.89 15.71
CA GLN A 614 -17.39 -10.78 16.50
C GLN A 614 -17.08 -10.59 18.00
N LEU A 615 -17.88 -9.77 18.70
CA LEU A 615 -17.87 -9.70 20.17
C LEU A 615 -18.47 -10.99 20.73
N ARG A 616 -17.68 -11.73 21.51
CA ARG A 616 -18.05 -13.02 22.10
C ARG A 616 -17.94 -13.00 23.62
N ILE A 617 -18.58 -13.98 24.23
CA ILE A 617 -18.58 -14.12 25.68
C ILE A 617 -17.44 -15.01 26.17
N GLN A 618 -16.67 -14.56 27.16
CA GLN A 618 -15.54 -15.33 27.74
C GLN A 618 -15.60 -15.43 29.27
N ARG A 619 -14.90 -16.42 29.82
CA ARG A 619 -14.67 -16.58 31.27
C ARG A 619 -13.36 -15.88 31.65
N ASN A 620 -13.43 -14.93 32.61
CA ASN A 620 -12.29 -14.23 33.21
C ASN A 620 -11.25 -13.68 32.22
N LYS A 621 -11.64 -12.69 31.39
CA LYS A 621 -10.68 -11.83 30.68
C LYS A 621 -11.24 -10.41 30.50
N LYS A 622 -10.33 -9.45 30.45
CA LYS A 622 -10.56 -8.00 30.54
C LYS A 622 -10.89 -7.40 29.16
N ILE A 623 -11.76 -6.38 29.14
CA ILE A 623 -12.02 -5.57 27.96
C ILE A 623 -11.18 -4.29 28.10
N ASN A 624 -10.38 -3.99 27.09
CA ASN A 624 -9.71 -2.70 26.99
C ASN A 624 -10.57 -1.73 26.16
N ASN A 625 -10.59 -0.46 26.58
CA ASN A 625 -11.18 0.72 25.91
C ASN A 625 -12.61 1.10 26.31
N LEU A 626 -12.74 1.73 27.49
CA LEU A 626 -13.96 2.38 27.96
C LEU A 626 -13.59 3.73 28.58
N ARG A 627 -14.26 4.81 28.19
CA ARG A 627 -14.08 6.15 28.81
C ARG A 627 -15.40 6.68 29.36
N LEU A 628 -15.31 7.35 30.50
CA LEU A 628 -16.41 8.12 31.10
C LEU A 628 -16.56 9.47 30.37
N SER A 629 -17.79 9.95 30.21
CA SER A 629 -18.07 11.34 29.81
C SER A 629 -17.66 12.32 30.91
N ASP A 630 -17.38 13.57 30.54
CA ASP A 630 -16.92 14.62 31.46
C ASP A 630 -17.93 14.98 32.58
N ASP A 631 -19.20 14.56 32.45
CA ASP A 631 -20.25 14.73 33.47
C ASP A 631 -20.44 13.51 34.39
N GLY A 632 -19.70 12.41 34.17
CA GLY A 632 -19.76 11.20 34.98
C GLY A 632 -21.07 10.40 34.86
N THR A 633 -21.95 10.73 33.90
CA THR A 633 -23.25 10.05 33.73
C THR A 633 -23.29 9.02 32.61
N ASP A 634 -22.41 9.12 31.61
CA ASP A 634 -22.35 8.20 30.47
C ASP A 634 -20.97 7.52 30.34
N ILE A 635 -20.96 6.29 29.81
CA ILE A 635 -19.73 5.56 29.43
C ILE A 635 -19.83 5.23 27.94
N VAL A 636 -18.81 5.57 27.15
CA VAL A 636 -18.77 5.33 25.70
C VAL A 636 -17.88 4.13 25.39
N ILE A 637 -18.44 3.14 24.67
CA ILE A 637 -17.72 1.95 24.18
C ILE A 637 -17.41 2.12 22.70
N GLN A 638 -16.14 1.98 22.30
CA GLN A 638 -15.72 2.08 20.91
C GLN A 638 -15.22 0.71 20.40
N VAL A 639 -15.88 0.16 19.36
CA VAL A 639 -15.49 -1.11 18.73
C VAL A 639 -14.59 -0.85 17.51
N PRO A 640 -13.50 -1.63 17.28
CA PRO A 640 -12.58 -1.41 16.16
C PRO A 640 -13.22 -1.51 14.76
N ARG A 641 -12.57 -0.86 13.79
CA ARG A 641 -12.95 -0.79 12.37
C ARG A 641 -12.86 -2.17 11.69
N PHE A 642 -13.87 -2.52 10.90
CA PHE A 642 -13.86 -3.71 10.04
C PHE A 642 -13.38 -3.38 8.62
N LEU A 643 -12.43 -4.17 8.12
CA LEU A 643 -12.13 -4.29 6.68
C LEU A 643 -12.48 -5.72 6.26
N GLY A 644 -13.56 -5.86 5.49
CA GLY A 644 -13.90 -7.09 4.78
C GLY A 644 -14.14 -6.76 3.30
N PRO A 645 -13.88 -7.70 2.38
CA PRO A 645 -14.15 -7.49 0.96
C PRO A 645 -15.65 -7.38 0.74
N THR A 646 -16.11 -6.26 0.17
CA THR A 646 -17.45 -6.16 -0.39
C THR A 646 -17.55 -7.13 -1.56
N LEU A 647 -18.43 -8.13 -1.44
CA LEU A 647 -18.86 -8.94 -2.57
C LEU A 647 -19.52 -7.98 -3.59
N ASN A 648 -18.94 -7.86 -4.79
CA ASN A 648 -19.57 -7.10 -5.87
C ASN A 648 -20.78 -7.89 -6.36
N VAL A 649 -21.98 -7.49 -5.93
CA VAL A 649 -23.24 -7.91 -6.54
C VAL A 649 -23.65 -6.81 -7.51
N GLN A 650 -23.77 -7.16 -8.80
CA GLN A 650 -24.35 -6.28 -9.81
C GLN A 650 -25.85 -6.61 -9.89
N SER A 651 -26.71 -5.64 -9.56
CA SER A 651 -28.15 -5.73 -9.79
C SER A 651 -28.49 -5.02 -11.10
N ASP A 652 -28.89 -5.79 -12.12
CA ASP A 652 -29.53 -5.22 -13.31
C ASP A 652 -31.05 -5.21 -13.09
N PHE A 653 -31.65 -4.02 -13.15
CA PHE A 653 -33.09 -3.85 -13.22
C PHE A 653 -33.47 -3.59 -14.67
N SER A 654 -34.14 -4.55 -15.33
CA SER A 654 -34.78 -4.29 -16.63
C SER A 654 -36.28 -4.16 -16.44
N LEU A 655 -36.84 -2.99 -16.72
CA LEU A 655 -38.27 -2.82 -16.93
C LEU A 655 -38.63 -3.33 -18.33
N ARG A 656 -39.40 -4.42 -18.39
CA ARG A 656 -40.22 -4.68 -19.58
C ARG A 656 -41.49 -3.84 -19.44
N ASN A 657 -41.63 -2.85 -20.32
CA ASN A 657 -42.93 -2.30 -20.63
C ASN A 657 -43.69 -3.41 -21.37
N ASP A 658 -44.81 -3.86 -20.82
CA ASP A 658 -46.07 -4.02 -21.55
C ASP A 658 -47.21 -4.38 -20.58
N GLU A 659 -48.32 -3.66 -20.78
CA GLU A 659 -49.71 -3.89 -20.35
C GLU A 659 -50.11 -3.77 -18.86
N PHE A 660 -50.96 -2.77 -18.62
CA PHE A 660 -51.75 -2.56 -17.42
C PHE A 660 -52.96 -3.52 -17.38
N THR A 661 -53.33 -4.00 -16.19
CA THR A 661 -54.72 -3.94 -15.66
C THR A 661 -54.74 -4.06 -14.13
N ASP A 662 -55.84 -3.59 -13.55
CA ASP A 662 -56.10 -3.24 -12.16
C ASP A 662 -55.79 -4.29 -11.07
N GLY A 663 -55.34 -3.77 -9.92
CA GLY A 663 -55.58 -4.37 -8.61
C GLY A 663 -54.94 -5.74 -8.34
N GLY A 664 -53.64 -5.76 -8.01
CA GLY A 664 -52.97 -6.96 -7.51
C GLY A 664 -51.50 -6.69 -7.19
N ALA A 665 -50.98 -7.34 -6.16
CA ALA A 665 -49.60 -7.20 -5.68
C ALA A 665 -48.56 -7.36 -6.81
N ARG A 666 -47.51 -6.53 -6.78
CA ARG A 666 -46.37 -6.65 -7.70
C ARG A 666 -45.35 -7.63 -7.11
N GLU A 667 -45.17 -8.78 -7.74
CA GLU A 667 -44.01 -9.63 -7.48
C GLU A 667 -42.79 -9.09 -8.25
N PHE A 668 -41.71 -8.84 -7.52
CA PHE A 668 -40.39 -8.60 -8.11
C PHE A 668 -39.61 -9.92 -8.10
N LEU A 669 -39.36 -10.50 -9.27
CA LEU A 669 -38.46 -11.64 -9.40
C LEU A 669 -37.02 -11.15 -9.54
N ALA A 670 -36.22 -11.26 -8.47
CA ALA A 670 -34.78 -11.06 -8.54
C ALA A 670 -34.10 -12.37 -8.96
N VAL A 671 -33.57 -12.45 -10.19
CA VAL A 671 -32.76 -13.60 -10.64
C VAL A 671 -31.29 -13.33 -10.37
N LEU A 672 -30.73 -13.98 -9.34
CA LEU A 672 -29.30 -13.99 -9.07
C LEU A 672 -28.60 -14.97 -10.04
N LYS A 673 -27.83 -14.44 -10.99
CA LYS A 673 -27.07 -15.27 -11.95
C LYS A 673 -25.61 -15.34 -11.51
N LEU A 674 -25.17 -16.51 -11.05
CA LEU A 674 -23.74 -16.81 -10.89
C LEU A 674 -23.08 -16.86 -12.28
N LEU A 675 -21.98 -16.13 -12.47
CA LEU A 675 -21.18 -16.22 -13.69
C LEU A 675 -20.51 -17.61 -13.75
N PRO A 676 -20.48 -18.28 -14.92
CA PRO A 676 -19.82 -19.58 -15.03
C PRO A 676 -18.32 -19.43 -14.76
N HIS A 677 -17.75 -20.41 -14.04
CA HIS A 677 -16.34 -20.58 -13.60
C HIS A 677 -16.01 -20.30 -12.12
N GLN A 678 -16.99 -20.13 -11.23
CA GLN A 678 -16.74 -20.28 -9.79
C GLN A 678 -17.45 -21.53 -9.24
N SER A 679 -16.81 -22.70 -9.41
CA SER A 679 -17.13 -23.86 -8.58
C SER A 679 -16.33 -23.74 -7.28
N ASN A 680 -16.98 -23.40 -6.18
CA ASN A 680 -16.48 -23.75 -4.86
C ASN A 680 -17.62 -24.37 -4.06
N SER A 681 -17.49 -25.67 -3.87
CA SER A 681 -18.45 -26.60 -3.32
C SER A 681 -18.54 -26.52 -1.79
N HIS A 682 -18.76 -25.35 -1.19
CA HIS A 682 -19.00 -25.24 0.26
C HIS A 682 -19.86 -24.02 0.61
N LEU A 683 -21.13 -24.01 0.20
CA LEU A 683 -22.15 -23.16 0.82
C LEU A 683 -23.32 -24.04 1.26
N ALA A 684 -23.55 -24.05 2.58
CA ALA A 684 -24.66 -24.73 3.22
C ALA A 684 -25.99 -24.04 2.87
N LYS A 685 -27.06 -24.86 2.88
CA LYS A 685 -28.46 -24.54 2.61
C LYS A 685 -28.92 -23.15 3.09
N PHE A 686 -29.60 -22.42 2.20
CA PHE A 686 -30.56 -21.39 2.60
C PHE A 686 -31.89 -22.07 2.92
N GLU A 687 -32.38 -21.91 4.15
CA GLU A 687 -33.80 -22.13 4.47
C GLU A 687 -34.55 -20.79 4.34
N GLU A 688 -35.81 -20.87 3.93
CA GLU A 688 -36.70 -19.77 3.55
C GLU A 688 -36.69 -18.59 4.53
N VAL A 689 -36.48 -17.38 4.01
CA VAL A 689 -36.79 -16.14 4.74
C VAL A 689 -38.17 -15.67 4.27
N SER A 690 -39.15 -15.75 5.17
CA SER A 690 -40.50 -15.20 4.99
C SER A 690 -40.45 -13.67 4.94
N VAL A 691 -41.09 -13.10 3.93
CA VAL A 691 -41.28 -11.65 3.75
C VAL A 691 -42.37 -11.18 4.72
N ASN A 692 -42.00 -10.59 5.87
CA ASN A 692 -42.97 -9.84 6.68
C ASN A 692 -42.42 -8.69 7.56
N ASP A 693 -41.15 -8.29 7.46
CA ASP A 693 -40.61 -7.21 8.33
C ASP A 693 -40.05 -6.00 7.56
N LEU A 694 -40.80 -5.49 6.59
CA LEU A 694 -40.52 -4.18 5.97
C LEU A 694 -41.80 -3.33 5.91
N ILE A 695 -42.14 -2.70 7.03
CA ILE A 695 -43.04 -1.54 7.07
C ILE A 695 -42.38 -0.49 7.95
N HIS A 696 -42.07 0.68 7.38
CA HIS A 696 -41.74 1.89 8.12
C HIS A 696 -42.73 2.97 7.71
N ASP A 697 -43.27 3.70 8.69
CA ASP A 697 -44.22 4.78 8.51
C ASP A 697 -43.65 5.90 7.61
N ASN A 698 -44.52 6.37 6.70
CA ASN A 698 -44.36 7.52 5.79
C ASN A 698 -44.05 7.24 4.30
N GLY A 699 -44.49 6.09 3.79
CA GLY A 699 -45.13 6.01 2.46
C GLY A 699 -44.43 6.71 1.29
N SER A 700 -43.11 6.53 1.15
CA SER A 700 -42.35 7.00 -0.02
C SER A 700 -41.39 5.88 -0.41
N TYR A 701 -41.50 5.41 -1.65
CA TYR A 701 -40.84 4.21 -2.19
C TYR A 701 -39.31 4.23 -2.12
#